data_AF-A0AAQ4DRH8-F1
#
_entry.id   AF-A0AAQ4DRH8-F1
#
_cell.length_a   1.000
_cell.length_b   1.000
_cell.length_c   1.000
_cell.angle_alpha   90.00
_cell.angle_beta   90.00
_cell.angle_gamma   90.00
#
_symmetry.space_group_name_H-M   'P 1'
#
loop_
_entity.id
_entity.type
_entity.pdbx_description
1 polymer ?
#
loop_
_entity_poly.entity_id
_entity_poly.type
_entity_poly.pdbx_seq_one_letter_code
_entity_poly.pdbx_strand_id
1 'polypeptide(L)'
;MHFRNQWTDYCANETVYCKKLFHFLNENLHYLNEQAAKYGSTIPYWHQTAQDKQVSPHAFPVDRLLNLHGDIQDLEAALNRRVMSRVTGDGSCSALVKVVPGNNDLYFSHVTWTKYSSMLRMLKKYTFGYHKTSGSNIPLRATDCTRDMRSTTAPVALALFAALCQATLGLDAWVKLNTVPATFEVIQGHPRNSDDVVAWGSFENAINKTGFGYLEIYTNEMLPDEYQAYGAGFLEGYLTKDLIRMHFENQWVDYCQNETAYCKKLFNFLNENVRFMNEQAAQYRSSSPYWHQVDLILNQLAGLDDSRKGFTKYFPNWSYVNATDLLFLNVDGDLEDLEGSLKRRVSRKVAGDGSCSALVKVLPGNSDLYFSQVTWSTYASMLRILKKYSLRFHKTFESSEPIPGHTLTFSSSPGRIFSGDDFYLISSGLAAMETTIGNGNPDLYKYIIPQTNLEFVRNIVANRLATTAKEWTDLFAEHNSGTYNNQWMVVDYKKFVPGQPLPDGLLYVLEQLPHYINTTDATHVLRAQSYWPSYNVPASEFIFNMSGSPEQVKKFGDWFTYDKTPRALIFKRDHGKVHDMDSMIKLMRYNDYKNDPLSRCNCTPPYSAENAISARSDLNPPDGKYPFAALGHRGHGSTDMKLTNSSMFTKLEFTAVGGPTWDQVPPFQWSTSGLKDRHAGQPDLWQFTPFTHHWRSGKYDDY
;
A
#
# COMPACT_ATOMS: atom_id res chain seq x y z
N MET A 1 -34.02 23.05 3.68
CA MET A 1 -34.99 24.05 3.17
C MET A 1 -36.29 24.11 3.98
N HIS A 2 -36.92 22.99 4.38
CA HIS A 2 -38.22 23.00 5.08
C HIS A 2 -38.22 23.68 6.48
N PHE A 3 -37.11 23.63 7.23
CA PHE A 3 -36.99 24.24 8.57
C PHE A 3 -36.78 25.77 8.57
N ARG A 4 -36.17 26.32 7.51
CA ARG A 4 -35.89 27.77 7.45
C ARG A 4 -37.19 28.58 7.38
N ASN A 5 -38.18 28.05 6.66
CA ASN A 5 -39.49 28.67 6.45
C ASN A 5 -40.30 28.78 7.75
N GLN A 6 -40.27 27.76 8.63
CA GLN A 6 -41.03 27.77 9.89
C GLN A 6 -40.62 28.89 10.86
N TRP A 7 -39.32 29.22 10.94
CA TRP A 7 -38.83 30.25 11.88
C TRP A 7 -38.99 31.68 11.33
N THR A 8 -38.86 31.86 10.02
CA THR A 8 -39.24 33.13 9.37
C THR A 8 -40.72 33.45 9.60
N ASP A 9 -41.60 32.46 9.49
CA ASP A 9 -43.04 32.63 9.77
C ASP A 9 -43.32 32.84 11.28
N TYR A 10 -42.55 32.17 12.16
CA TYR A 10 -42.69 32.26 13.61
C TYR A 10 -42.41 33.67 14.17
N CYS A 11 -41.43 34.39 13.62
CA CYS A 11 -41.13 35.77 14.01
C CYS A 11 -41.80 36.85 13.13
N ALA A 12 -42.42 36.48 12.00
CA ALA A 12 -43.15 37.42 11.14
C ALA A 12 -44.38 38.03 11.85
N ASN A 13 -45.05 37.25 12.72
CA ASN A 13 -46.32 37.66 13.36
C ASN A 13 -46.19 38.17 14.81
N GLU A 14 -45.02 38.05 15.47
CA GLU A 14 -44.84 38.45 16.87
C GLU A 14 -43.51 39.20 17.11
N THR A 15 -43.38 40.35 16.47
CA THR A 15 -42.14 41.14 16.41
C THR A 15 -41.65 41.60 17.79
N VAL A 16 -42.54 41.82 18.77
CA VAL A 16 -42.17 42.29 20.12
C VAL A 16 -41.59 41.16 20.97
N TYR A 17 -42.20 39.97 20.95
CA TYR A 17 -41.68 38.79 21.64
C TYR A 17 -40.34 38.37 21.05
N CYS A 18 -40.25 38.25 19.71
CA CYS A 18 -38.99 37.89 19.07
C CYS A 18 -37.89 38.90 19.38
N LYS A 19 -38.17 40.22 19.43
CA LYS A 19 -37.18 41.23 19.87
C LYS A 19 -36.67 40.98 21.30
N LYS A 20 -37.55 40.62 22.24
CA LYS A 20 -37.15 40.28 23.62
C LYS A 20 -36.33 39.00 23.69
N LEU A 21 -36.73 37.96 22.95
CA LEU A 21 -35.99 36.71 22.84
C LEU A 21 -34.60 36.95 22.22
N PHE A 22 -34.52 37.76 21.16
CA PHE A 22 -33.25 38.12 20.53
C PHE A 22 -32.34 38.91 21.47
N HIS A 23 -32.90 39.85 22.24
CA HIS A 23 -32.13 40.57 23.25
C HIS A 23 -31.58 39.64 24.34
N PHE A 24 -32.43 38.76 24.89
CA PHE A 24 -32.04 37.76 25.90
C PHE A 24 -30.94 36.82 25.41
N LEU A 25 -31.03 36.32 24.17
CA LEU A 25 -30.01 35.42 23.60
C LEU A 25 -28.69 36.15 23.36
N ASN A 26 -28.73 37.41 22.92
CA ASN A 26 -27.53 38.22 22.73
C ASN A 26 -26.85 38.58 24.06
N GLU A 27 -27.62 38.90 25.10
CA GLU A 27 -27.06 39.13 26.44
C GLU A 27 -26.43 37.87 27.02
N ASN A 28 -27.07 36.71 26.86
CA ASN A 28 -26.48 35.44 27.26
C ASN A 28 -25.19 35.17 26.48
N LEU A 29 -25.18 35.35 25.16
CA LEU A 29 -23.97 35.14 24.37
C LEU A 29 -22.84 36.11 24.77
N HIS A 30 -23.17 37.37 25.05
CA HIS A 30 -22.21 38.35 25.54
C HIS A 30 -21.64 37.91 26.90
N TYR A 31 -22.49 37.48 27.82
CA TYR A 31 -22.08 36.94 29.11
C TYR A 31 -21.17 35.72 28.96
N LEU A 32 -21.53 34.75 28.10
CA LEU A 32 -20.72 33.55 27.83
C LEU A 32 -19.34 33.93 27.26
N ASN A 33 -19.28 34.91 26.36
CA ASN A 33 -18.02 35.40 25.79
C ASN A 33 -17.16 36.14 26.83
N GLU A 34 -17.78 36.90 27.74
CA GLU A 34 -17.08 37.53 28.86
C GLU A 34 -16.54 36.49 29.86
N GLN A 35 -17.33 35.46 30.19
CA GLN A 35 -16.87 34.36 31.04
C GLN A 35 -15.74 33.58 30.38
N ALA A 36 -15.83 33.34 29.06
CA ALA A 36 -14.79 32.69 28.27
C ALA A 36 -13.49 33.50 28.24
N ALA A 37 -13.57 34.82 28.07
CA ALA A 37 -12.41 35.69 28.11
C ALA A 37 -11.77 35.74 29.52
N LYS A 38 -12.59 35.70 30.57
CA LYS A 38 -12.14 35.83 31.95
C LYS A 38 -11.57 34.54 32.55
N TYR A 39 -12.13 33.38 32.19
CA TYR A 39 -11.80 32.09 32.82
C TYR A 39 -11.29 31.04 31.84
N GLY A 40 -11.21 31.34 30.54
CA GLY A 40 -10.89 30.39 29.49
C GLY A 40 -9.56 29.68 29.67
N SER A 41 -8.55 30.31 30.25
CA SER A 41 -7.24 29.67 30.50
C SER A 41 -7.19 28.78 31.74
N THR A 42 -8.23 28.78 32.58
CA THR A 42 -8.23 28.11 33.91
C THR A 42 -9.38 27.13 34.13
N ILE A 43 -10.51 27.29 33.43
CA ILE A 43 -11.68 26.43 33.55
C ILE A 43 -11.94 25.78 32.19
N PRO A 44 -11.77 24.45 32.05
CA PRO A 44 -11.82 23.75 30.75
C PRO A 44 -13.08 24.03 29.93
N TYR A 45 -14.23 24.18 30.60
CA TYR A 45 -15.52 24.46 29.97
C TYR A 45 -15.54 25.78 29.17
N TRP A 46 -14.81 26.80 29.65
CA TRP A 46 -14.76 28.13 29.04
C TRP A 46 -13.64 28.29 28.01
N HIS A 47 -12.75 27.30 27.92
CA HIS A 47 -11.57 27.36 27.05
C HIS A 47 -11.94 27.25 25.57
N GLN A 48 -13.01 26.52 25.27
CA GLN A 48 -13.45 26.21 23.90
C GLN A 48 -14.13 27.41 23.23
N THR A 49 -14.88 28.22 24.00
CA THR A 49 -15.53 29.45 23.50
C THR A 49 -14.54 30.58 23.21
N ALA A 50 -13.39 30.60 23.88
CA ALA A 50 -12.38 31.64 23.72
C ALA A 50 -11.55 31.53 22.42
N GLN A 51 -11.53 30.35 21.77
CA GLN A 51 -10.78 30.11 20.53
C GLN A 51 -11.53 30.58 19.27
N ASP A 52 -12.86 30.64 19.30
CA ASP A 52 -13.69 31.11 18.18
C ASP A 52 -13.85 32.64 18.19
N LYS A 53 -12.74 33.38 18.06
CA LYS A 53 -12.79 34.84 17.82
C LYS A 53 -12.96 35.14 16.34
N GLN A 54 -14.15 34.93 15.78
CA GLN A 54 -14.61 35.65 14.59
C GLN A 54 -16.12 35.49 14.40
N VAL A 55 -16.92 36.36 15.03
CA VAL A 55 -18.33 36.51 14.66
C VAL A 55 -18.71 37.99 14.70
N SER A 56 -19.06 38.54 13.54
CA SER A 56 -19.54 39.92 13.36
C SER A 56 -20.82 40.18 14.18
N PRO A 57 -20.99 41.34 14.83
CA PRO A 57 -22.15 41.64 15.67
C PRO A 57 -23.45 41.96 14.90
N HIS A 58 -23.44 42.00 13.57
CA HIS A 58 -24.53 42.66 12.81
C HIS A 58 -25.27 41.83 11.75
N ALA A 59 -25.21 40.50 11.83
CA ALA A 59 -26.20 39.67 11.13
C ALA A 59 -26.44 38.37 11.92
N PHE A 60 -27.68 38.14 12.37
CA PHE A 60 -28.08 36.87 12.97
C PHE A 60 -28.88 36.04 11.95
N PRO A 61 -28.35 34.90 11.48
CA PRO A 61 -29.11 33.98 10.64
C PRO A 61 -30.15 33.23 11.48
N VAL A 62 -31.34 33.05 10.91
CA VAL A 62 -32.45 32.21 11.42
C VAL A 62 -31.97 30.81 11.84
N ASP A 63 -30.84 30.36 11.30
CA ASP A 63 -30.18 29.10 11.56
C ASP A 63 -29.75 28.91 13.04
N ARG A 64 -29.64 29.99 13.85
CA ARG A 64 -29.27 29.90 15.28
C ARG A 64 -30.44 29.57 16.22
N LEU A 65 -31.69 29.69 15.78
CA LEU A 65 -32.87 29.31 16.58
C LEU A 65 -33.13 27.79 16.54
N LEU A 66 -32.50 27.06 15.61
CA LEU A 66 -32.74 25.63 15.37
C LEU A 66 -32.39 24.72 16.56
N ASN A 67 -31.57 25.19 17.51
CA ASN A 67 -31.11 24.41 18.66
C ASN A 67 -31.90 24.64 19.96
N LEU A 68 -32.89 25.55 19.96
CA LEU A 68 -33.64 25.94 21.18
C LEU A 68 -34.92 25.13 21.40
N HIS A 69 -35.17 24.07 20.62
CA HIS A 69 -36.50 23.46 20.50
C HIS A 69 -37.10 22.92 21.82
N GLY A 70 -36.27 22.47 22.76
CA GLY A 70 -36.71 22.01 24.08
C GLY A 70 -36.99 23.15 25.07
N ASP A 71 -36.17 24.21 25.04
CA ASP A 71 -36.23 25.32 25.99
C ASP A 71 -37.17 26.44 25.54
N ILE A 72 -37.55 26.47 24.25
CA ILE A 72 -38.36 27.52 23.63
C ILE A 72 -39.68 27.73 24.37
N GLN A 73 -40.31 26.67 24.87
CA GLN A 73 -41.63 26.74 25.50
C GLN A 73 -41.56 27.38 26.90
N ASP A 74 -40.49 27.12 27.66
CA ASP A 74 -40.28 27.73 28.97
C ASP A 74 -39.76 29.18 28.82
N LEU A 75 -38.94 29.45 27.79
CA LEU A 75 -38.52 30.79 27.40
C LEU A 75 -39.70 31.65 26.93
N GLU A 76 -40.64 31.08 26.17
CA GLU A 76 -41.88 31.73 25.77
C GLU A 76 -42.70 32.16 26.99
N ALA A 77 -42.86 31.28 27.97
CA ALA A 77 -43.55 31.57 29.22
C ALA A 77 -42.82 32.66 30.04
N ALA A 78 -41.50 32.54 30.20
CA ALA A 78 -40.68 33.48 30.98
C ALA A 78 -40.62 34.90 30.37
N LEU A 79 -40.71 35.00 29.04
CA LEU A 79 -40.73 36.27 28.31
C LEU A 79 -42.16 36.80 28.06
N ASN A 80 -43.16 36.24 28.76
CA ASN A 80 -44.57 36.62 28.73
C ASN A 80 -45.23 36.52 27.34
N ARG A 81 -44.90 35.49 26.56
CA ARG A 81 -45.64 35.19 25.33
C ARG A 81 -47.03 34.66 25.69
N ARG A 82 -48.10 35.28 25.17
CA ARG A 82 -49.48 34.80 25.37
C ARG A 82 -49.75 33.58 24.49
N VAL A 83 -49.37 32.39 24.94
CA VAL A 83 -49.75 31.13 24.28
C VAL A 83 -50.93 30.51 25.02
N MET A 84 -51.93 30.02 24.27
CA MET A 84 -53.11 29.33 24.81
C MET A 84 -52.70 28.14 25.70
N SER A 85 -53.49 27.93 26.76
CA SER A 85 -53.32 27.00 27.88
C SER A 85 -52.58 25.69 27.58
N ARG A 86 -51.54 25.39 28.38
CA ARG A 86 -51.03 24.01 28.56
C ARG A 86 -52.21 23.10 28.91
N VAL A 87 -52.40 22.01 28.17
CA VAL A 87 -53.20 20.89 28.66
C VAL A 87 -52.39 20.26 29.79
N THR A 88 -52.89 20.33 31.02
CA THR A 88 -52.25 19.67 32.17
C THR A 88 -52.15 18.17 31.90
N GLY A 89 -50.93 17.64 31.83
CA GLY A 89 -50.66 16.20 31.63
C GLY A 89 -49.88 15.81 30.37
N ASP A 90 -49.49 16.77 29.52
CA ASP A 90 -48.72 16.48 28.31
C ASP A 90 -47.23 16.27 28.64
N GLY A 91 -46.87 15.05 29.05
CA GLY A 91 -45.46 14.64 29.18
C GLY A 91 -44.81 14.53 27.80
N SER A 92 -43.48 14.65 27.71
CA SER A 92 -42.73 14.59 26.45
C SER A 92 -41.91 13.32 26.27
N CYS A 93 -41.79 12.53 27.34
CA CYS A 93 -40.95 11.33 27.35
C CYS A 93 -41.20 10.42 28.56
N SER A 94 -40.81 9.16 28.42
CA SER A 94 -40.63 8.20 29.51
C SER A 94 -39.23 7.59 29.44
N ALA A 95 -38.64 7.29 30.59
CA ALA A 95 -37.33 6.67 30.69
C ALA A 95 -37.35 5.49 31.66
N LEU A 96 -36.49 4.50 31.40
CA LEU A 96 -36.23 3.40 32.30
C LEU A 96 -34.71 3.25 32.45
N VAL A 97 -34.27 3.14 33.70
CA VAL A 97 -32.90 2.78 34.04
C VAL A 97 -32.96 1.52 34.88
N LYS A 98 -32.29 0.46 34.45
CA LYS A 98 -32.30 -0.82 35.13
C LYS A 98 -30.91 -1.39 35.25
N VAL A 99 -30.46 -1.60 36.48
CA VAL A 99 -29.27 -2.39 36.79
C VAL A 99 -29.65 -3.87 36.66
N VAL A 100 -28.88 -4.63 35.89
CA VAL A 100 -29.10 -6.06 35.70
C VAL A 100 -28.68 -6.81 36.98
N PRO A 101 -29.39 -7.89 37.40
CA PRO A 101 -29.00 -8.66 38.58
C PRO A 101 -27.53 -9.10 38.54
N GLY A 102 -26.83 -8.95 39.67
CA GLY A 102 -25.39 -9.18 39.75
C GLY A 102 -24.53 -7.96 39.39
N ASN A 103 -25.13 -6.79 39.09
CA ASN A 103 -24.44 -5.54 38.73
C ASN A 103 -23.55 -5.64 37.49
N ASN A 104 -23.80 -6.62 36.63
CA ASN A 104 -22.95 -6.88 35.47
C ASN A 104 -23.21 -5.93 34.31
N ASP A 105 -24.36 -5.25 34.29
CA ASP A 105 -24.69 -4.25 33.27
C ASP A 105 -25.76 -3.26 33.73
N LEU A 106 -25.92 -2.15 33.00
CA LEU A 106 -26.86 -1.07 33.25
C LEU A 106 -27.59 -0.69 31.97
N TYR A 107 -28.88 -1.00 31.90
CA TYR A 107 -29.71 -0.68 30.76
C TYR A 107 -30.37 0.68 30.93
N PHE A 108 -30.23 1.53 29.91
CA PHE A 108 -30.92 2.80 29.78
C PHE A 108 -31.85 2.76 28.57
N SER A 109 -33.12 3.09 28.78
CA SER A 109 -34.11 3.25 27.73
C SER A 109 -34.81 4.59 27.88
N HIS A 110 -35.07 5.26 26.76
CA HIS A 110 -35.74 6.55 26.71
C HIS A 110 -36.65 6.60 25.49
N VAL A 111 -37.94 6.84 25.73
CA VAL A 111 -38.96 7.00 24.70
C VAL A 111 -39.42 8.44 24.74
N THR A 112 -39.41 9.12 23.60
CA THR A 112 -39.83 10.53 23.49
C THR A 112 -40.97 10.62 22.49
N TRP A 113 -41.97 11.45 22.77
CA TRP A 113 -43.07 11.71 21.84
C TRP A 113 -43.32 13.21 21.72
N THR A 114 -43.67 13.61 20.50
CA THR A 114 -43.88 14.99 20.06
C THR A 114 -44.90 14.98 18.90
N LYS A 115 -45.18 16.13 18.28
CA LYS A 115 -46.08 16.19 17.11
C LYS A 115 -45.55 15.35 15.93
N TYR A 116 -46.45 14.69 15.19
CA TYR A 116 -46.11 13.84 14.02
C TYR A 116 -45.21 14.53 12.97
N SER A 117 -45.27 15.87 12.86
CA SER A 117 -44.41 16.66 11.97
C SER A 117 -42.91 16.64 12.33
N SER A 118 -42.54 16.10 13.49
CA SER A 118 -41.16 15.99 13.99
C SER A 118 -40.63 14.55 14.02
N MET A 119 -41.29 13.62 13.29
CA MET A 119 -40.92 12.21 13.26
C MET A 119 -39.58 11.89 12.57
N LEU A 120 -39.02 12.83 11.80
CA LEU A 120 -37.71 12.64 11.17
C LEU A 120 -36.60 12.84 12.22
N ARG A 121 -35.91 11.75 12.59
CA ARG A 121 -34.86 11.76 13.62
C ARG A 121 -33.51 11.38 13.01
N MET A 122 -32.47 12.07 13.43
CA MET A 122 -31.08 11.69 13.13
C MET A 122 -30.42 11.23 14.41
N LEU A 123 -29.87 10.02 14.39
CA LEU A 123 -28.98 9.54 15.44
C LEU A 123 -27.66 10.30 15.33
N LYS A 124 -27.25 10.97 16.40
CA LYS A 124 -26.01 11.72 16.45
C LYS A 124 -25.12 11.11 17.52
N LYS A 125 -23.95 10.62 17.11
CA LYS A 125 -22.92 10.13 18.03
C LYS A 125 -21.98 11.28 18.33
N TYR A 126 -21.87 11.64 19.61
CA TYR A 126 -20.91 12.62 20.08
C TYR A 126 -19.90 11.90 20.97
N THR A 127 -18.62 11.97 20.62
CA THR A 127 -17.54 11.42 21.45
C THR A 127 -16.83 12.59 22.13
N PHE A 128 -17.15 12.79 23.41
CA PHE A 128 -16.47 13.78 24.24
C PHE A 128 -15.28 13.13 24.94
N GLY A 129 -14.13 13.81 24.97
CA GLY A 129 -13.01 13.39 25.80
C GLY A 129 -13.32 13.65 27.27
N TYR A 130 -13.63 12.62 28.06
CA TYR A 130 -13.72 12.75 29.50
C TYR A 130 -12.32 12.66 30.11
N HIS A 131 -11.71 13.81 30.37
CA HIS A 131 -10.52 13.87 31.22
C HIS A 131 -10.98 13.87 32.68
N LYS A 132 -10.90 12.72 33.35
CA LYS A 132 -10.93 12.70 34.81
C LYS A 132 -9.62 13.32 35.29
N THR A 133 -9.62 14.62 35.54
CA THR A 133 -8.50 15.27 36.23
C THR A 133 -8.43 14.69 37.63
N SER A 134 -7.49 13.77 37.85
CA SER A 134 -7.04 13.40 39.19
C SER A 134 -6.47 14.64 39.86
N GLY A 135 -7.32 15.43 40.55
CA GLY A 135 -6.84 16.62 41.24
C GLY A 135 -7.86 17.67 41.69
N SER A 136 -9.14 17.61 41.34
CA SER A 136 -10.14 18.55 41.89
C SER A 136 -10.95 17.91 43.03
N ASN A 137 -10.31 17.72 44.19
CA ASN A 137 -11.04 17.89 45.44
C ASN A 137 -11.49 19.34 45.45
N ILE A 138 -12.79 19.59 45.31
CA ILE A 138 -13.38 20.84 45.77
C ILE A 138 -13.22 20.81 47.30
N PRO A 139 -12.31 21.58 47.92
CA PRO A 139 -12.21 21.58 49.36
C PRO A 139 -13.32 22.49 49.87
N LEU A 140 -14.25 21.90 50.64
CA LEU A 140 -14.83 22.62 51.76
C LEU A 140 -13.65 23.19 52.56
N ARG A 141 -13.57 24.52 52.68
CA ARG A 141 -12.50 25.26 53.37
C ARG A 141 -12.10 24.62 54.70
N ALA A 142 -10.78 24.51 54.92
CA ALA A 142 -10.11 25.14 56.06
C ALA A 142 -8.58 25.22 55.79
N THR A 143 -8.04 26.43 55.96
CA THR A 143 -6.67 26.91 56.25
C THR A 143 -5.68 25.85 56.79
N ASP A 144 -4.36 25.88 56.57
CA ASP A 144 -3.43 27.03 56.71
C ASP A 144 -2.00 26.71 56.17
N CYS A 145 -1.16 27.76 56.17
CA CYS A 145 0.14 27.97 55.52
C CYS A 145 1.38 27.15 55.98
N THR A 146 2.49 27.38 55.24
CA THR A 146 3.94 27.18 55.52
C THR A 146 4.58 25.90 54.96
N ARG A 147 5.84 25.84 54.50
CA ARG A 147 6.86 26.79 53.98
C ARG A 147 8.03 25.91 53.49
N ASP A 148 8.80 26.43 52.54
CA ASP A 148 10.21 26.14 52.21
C ASP A 148 10.64 25.02 51.23
N MET A 149 11.42 25.51 50.26
CA MET A 149 12.27 24.84 49.28
C MET A 149 13.57 24.28 49.91
N ARG A 150 14.09 23.19 49.31
CA ARG A 150 15.51 22.78 49.07
C ARG A 150 15.47 21.26 48.77
N SER A 151 16.20 20.64 47.85
CA SER A 151 17.49 20.94 47.21
C SER A 151 17.66 20.13 45.90
N THR A 152 18.31 20.75 44.92
CA THR A 152 19.36 20.23 44.01
C THR A 152 19.55 18.71 43.86
N THR A 153 19.42 18.20 42.62
CA THR A 153 20.52 17.76 41.72
C THR A 153 19.98 16.72 40.72
N ALA A 154 20.01 17.03 39.41
CA ALA A 154 20.42 16.13 38.31
C ALA A 154 19.81 16.51 36.94
N PRO A 155 20.36 17.49 36.18
CA PRO A 155 20.06 17.64 34.77
C PRO A 155 21.25 17.15 33.94
N VAL A 156 21.60 15.86 34.04
CA VAL A 156 22.55 15.22 33.11
C VAL A 156 22.09 13.80 32.72
N ALA A 157 21.31 13.13 33.57
CA ALA A 157 20.78 11.79 33.27
C ALA A 157 19.57 11.80 32.29
N LEU A 158 18.76 12.87 32.26
CA LEU A 158 17.58 12.94 31.39
C LEU A 158 17.91 13.21 29.90
N ALA A 159 19.04 13.88 29.61
CA ALA A 159 19.44 14.16 28.22
C ALA A 159 20.01 12.92 27.52
N LEU A 160 20.68 12.03 28.27
CA LEU A 160 21.18 10.76 27.74
C LEU A 160 20.06 9.71 27.59
N PHE A 161 19.05 9.71 28.46
CA PHE A 161 17.87 8.86 28.26
C PHE A 161 16.99 9.33 27.09
N ALA A 162 16.84 10.64 26.86
CA ALA A 162 16.09 11.15 25.71
C ALA A 162 16.82 10.91 24.36
N ALA A 163 18.16 10.90 24.36
CA ALA A 163 18.95 10.57 23.17
C ALA A 163 19.04 9.06 22.89
N LEU A 164 18.88 8.19 23.90
CA LEU A 164 18.85 6.74 23.75
C LEU A 164 17.43 6.15 23.58
N CYS A 165 16.37 6.96 23.78
CA CYS A 165 14.98 6.59 23.50
C CYS A 165 14.45 7.09 22.14
N GLN A 166 15.29 7.69 21.28
CA GLN A 166 15.00 7.76 19.83
C GLN A 166 15.34 6.41 19.17
N ALA A 167 14.82 5.32 19.74
CA ALA A 167 14.75 4.05 19.04
C ALA A 167 13.64 4.17 18.01
N THR A 168 13.99 4.54 16.77
CA THR A 168 13.20 4.40 15.52
C THR A 168 11.72 4.09 15.73
N LEU A 169 10.94 5.06 16.22
CA LEU A 169 9.48 4.96 16.25
C LEU A 169 9.02 5.21 14.82
N GLY A 170 8.31 4.25 14.21
CA GLY A 170 7.75 4.42 12.87
C GLY A 170 6.94 5.71 12.77
N LEU A 171 7.02 6.37 11.62
CA LEU A 171 6.27 7.59 11.35
C LEU A 171 4.83 7.20 11.02
N ASP A 172 3.91 7.47 11.94
CA ASP A 172 2.49 7.33 11.68
C ASP A 172 1.94 8.64 11.10
N ALA A 173 1.06 8.54 10.10
CA ALA A 173 0.36 9.69 9.53
C ALA A 173 -0.98 9.28 8.93
N TRP A 174 -1.84 10.27 8.70
CA TRP A 174 -3.14 10.10 8.06
C TRP A 174 -3.49 11.28 7.17
N VAL A 175 -4.43 11.06 6.27
CA VAL A 175 -4.87 12.02 5.26
C VAL A 175 -6.28 12.49 5.60
N LYS A 176 -6.42 13.78 5.87
CA LYS A 176 -7.70 14.45 6.07
C LYS A 176 -8.26 14.96 4.74
N LEU A 177 -9.55 14.75 4.50
CA LEU A 177 -10.31 15.37 3.42
C LEU A 177 -11.03 16.62 3.94
N ASN A 178 -10.63 17.81 3.47
CA ASN A 178 -11.49 18.98 3.61
C ASN A 178 -12.42 19.05 2.40
N THR A 179 -13.74 19.13 2.61
CA THR A 179 -14.75 18.91 1.56
C THR A 179 -15.08 20.14 0.70
N VAL A 180 -14.71 21.35 1.11
CA VAL A 180 -15.04 22.59 0.39
C VAL A 180 -13.87 23.59 0.41
N PRO A 181 -13.05 23.67 -0.66
CA PRO A 181 -12.92 22.70 -1.76
C PRO A 181 -12.26 21.39 -1.29
N ALA A 182 -12.47 20.31 -2.04
CA ALA A 182 -11.80 19.02 -1.81
C ALA A 182 -10.27 19.23 -1.72
N THR A 183 -9.68 18.98 -0.55
CA THR A 183 -8.22 19.03 -0.37
C THR A 183 -7.77 17.92 0.58
N PHE A 184 -6.61 17.34 0.27
CA PHE A 184 -6.00 16.26 1.05
C PHE A 184 -4.83 16.82 1.85
N GLU A 185 -4.91 16.71 3.17
CA GLU A 185 -3.91 17.22 4.10
C GLU A 185 -3.33 16.07 4.93
N VAL A 186 -2.01 15.90 4.91
CA VAL A 186 -1.36 14.89 5.76
C VAL A 186 -1.15 15.45 7.16
N ILE A 187 -1.62 14.70 8.16
CA ILE A 187 -1.47 15.00 9.58
C ILE A 187 -0.65 13.89 10.22
N GLN A 188 0.40 14.26 10.97
CA GLN A 188 1.25 13.30 11.68
C GLN A 188 0.55 12.72 12.90
N GLY A 189 0.92 11.48 13.23
CA GLY A 189 0.36 10.70 14.32
C GLY A 189 -0.78 9.80 13.85
N HIS A 190 -1.55 9.30 14.82
CA HIS A 190 -2.70 8.46 14.54
C HIS A 190 -3.95 9.31 14.33
N PRO A 191 -4.85 8.93 13.39
CA PRO A 191 -6.12 9.63 13.21
C PRO A 191 -6.97 9.55 14.50
N ARG A 192 -7.77 10.59 14.74
CA ARG A 192 -8.91 10.49 15.66
C ARG A 192 -10.10 10.05 14.83
N ASN A 193 -10.84 9.04 15.29
CA ASN A 193 -11.97 8.44 14.58
C ASN A 193 -12.91 9.53 14.01
N SER A 194 -12.98 9.65 12.68
CA SER A 194 -13.67 10.76 12.00
C SER A 194 -13.96 10.45 10.53
N ASP A 195 -15.11 10.91 10.04
CA ASP A 195 -15.61 10.70 8.67
C ASP A 195 -14.77 11.42 7.60
N ASP A 196 -13.82 12.27 8.00
CA ASP A 196 -12.91 13.01 7.12
C ASP A 196 -11.53 12.35 6.96
N VAL A 197 -11.29 11.20 7.57
CA VAL A 197 -10.04 10.43 7.39
C VAL A 197 -10.15 9.59 6.13
N VAL A 198 -9.31 9.85 5.14
CA VAL A 198 -9.28 9.12 3.86
C VAL A 198 -8.44 7.86 3.94
N ALA A 199 -7.22 8.03 4.43
CA ALA A 199 -6.21 7.01 4.51
C ALA A 199 -5.33 7.25 5.74
N TRP A 200 -4.78 6.19 6.32
CA TRP A 200 -3.82 6.27 7.42
C TRP A 200 -2.82 5.14 7.31
N GLY A 201 -1.70 5.28 7.99
CA GLY A 201 -0.62 4.35 7.82
C GLY A 201 0.60 4.69 8.63
N SER A 202 1.60 3.83 8.49
CA SER A 202 2.87 3.98 9.17
C SER A 202 4.02 3.56 8.28
N PHE A 203 5.16 4.24 8.45
CA PHE A 203 6.41 3.84 7.81
C PHE A 203 7.53 3.69 8.83
N GLU A 204 8.17 2.53 8.86
CA GLU A 204 9.38 2.27 9.63
C GLU A 204 10.56 2.07 8.68
N ASN A 205 11.56 2.95 8.75
CA ASN A 205 12.79 2.78 8.00
C ASN A 205 13.76 1.84 8.76
N ALA A 206 13.73 0.55 8.43
CA ALA A 206 14.62 -0.46 8.99
C ALA A 206 15.70 -0.94 8.00
N ILE A 207 15.96 -0.18 6.92
CA ILE A 207 16.88 -0.60 5.83
C ILE A 207 18.28 -0.92 6.37
N ASN A 208 18.82 -0.11 7.28
CA ASN A 208 20.13 -0.37 7.91
C ASN A 208 20.16 -1.57 8.87
N LYS A 209 18.99 -2.08 9.29
CA LYS A 209 18.88 -3.22 10.22
C LYS A 209 18.58 -4.53 9.51
N THR A 210 17.74 -4.49 8.47
CA THR A 210 17.21 -5.69 7.81
C THR A 210 17.30 -5.68 6.29
N GLY A 211 17.73 -4.57 5.69
CA GLY A 211 17.69 -4.33 4.25
C GLY A 211 16.35 -3.83 3.72
N PHE A 212 15.33 -3.67 4.57
CA PHE A 212 13.98 -3.23 4.17
C PHE A 212 13.41 -2.13 5.07
N GLY A 213 12.62 -1.22 4.50
CA GLY A 213 11.61 -0.46 5.24
C GLY A 213 10.28 -1.23 5.33
N TYR A 214 9.40 -0.82 6.24
CA TYR A 214 8.06 -1.40 6.40
C TYR A 214 7.01 -0.32 6.25
N LEU A 215 6.07 -0.49 5.32
CA LEU A 215 5.00 0.47 5.05
C LEU A 215 3.65 -0.23 5.20
N GLU A 216 2.76 0.37 6.01
CA GLU A 216 1.37 -0.05 6.11
C GLU A 216 0.47 1.12 5.69
N ILE A 217 -0.46 0.88 4.76
CA ILE A 217 -1.46 1.86 4.31
C ILE A 217 -2.85 1.25 4.42
N TYR A 218 -3.78 2.02 4.98
CA TYR A 218 -5.18 1.67 5.19
C TYR A 218 -6.07 2.77 4.62
N THR A 219 -7.27 2.42 4.17
CA THR A 219 -8.25 3.38 3.65
C THR A 219 -9.62 3.24 4.31
N ASN A 220 -10.38 4.34 4.31
CA ASN A 220 -11.70 4.42 4.94
C ASN A 220 -12.81 4.01 3.96
N GLU A 221 -13.52 2.92 4.27
CA GLU A 221 -14.62 2.39 3.44
C GLU A 221 -15.82 3.33 3.30
N MET A 222 -15.97 4.30 4.21
CA MET A 222 -17.09 5.26 4.16
C MET A 222 -16.92 6.32 3.06
N LEU A 223 -15.75 6.39 2.44
CA LEU A 223 -15.44 7.38 1.41
C LEU A 223 -15.37 6.73 0.01
N PRO A 224 -15.73 7.46 -1.05
CA PRO A 224 -15.56 7.00 -2.43
C PRO A 224 -14.18 6.43 -2.72
N ASP A 225 -14.13 5.32 -3.45
CA ASP A 225 -12.91 4.57 -3.76
C ASP A 225 -11.83 5.45 -4.40
N GLU A 226 -12.20 6.42 -5.22
CA GLU A 226 -11.24 7.32 -5.89
C GLU A 226 -10.52 8.22 -4.89
N TYR A 227 -11.22 8.68 -3.86
CA TYR A 227 -10.59 9.41 -2.76
C TYR A 227 -9.70 8.49 -1.95
N GLN A 228 -10.16 7.27 -1.65
CA GLN A 228 -9.35 6.29 -0.95
C GLN A 228 -8.05 5.98 -1.72
N ALA A 229 -8.13 5.73 -3.02
CA ALA A 229 -7.00 5.41 -3.88
C ALA A 229 -6.01 6.57 -3.98
N TYR A 230 -6.51 7.78 -4.27
CA TYR A 230 -5.69 9.00 -4.27
C TYR A 230 -5.03 9.22 -2.90
N GLY A 231 -5.79 9.11 -1.81
CA GLY A 231 -5.31 9.28 -0.44
C GLY A 231 -4.23 8.27 -0.06
N ALA A 232 -4.38 7.00 -0.47
CA ALA A 232 -3.37 5.97 -0.27
C ALA A 232 -2.04 6.31 -0.96
N GLY A 233 -2.10 6.71 -2.24
CA GLY A 233 -0.92 7.15 -2.97
C GLY A 233 -0.28 8.40 -2.38
N PHE A 234 -1.12 9.38 -1.99
CA PHE A 234 -0.67 10.63 -1.39
C PHE A 234 0.03 10.41 -0.04
N LEU A 235 -0.51 9.52 0.79
CA LEU A 235 0.08 9.14 2.07
C LEU A 235 1.41 8.42 1.90
N GLU A 236 1.51 7.45 0.98
CA GLU A 236 2.78 6.78 0.68
C GLU A 236 3.84 7.77 0.19
N GLY A 237 3.46 8.65 -0.73
CA GLY A 237 4.35 9.68 -1.27
C GLY A 237 4.89 10.61 -0.19
N TYR A 238 4.12 10.84 0.87
CA TYR A 238 4.53 11.63 2.02
C TYR A 238 5.47 10.84 2.93
N LEU A 239 5.04 9.64 3.35
CA LEU A 239 5.76 8.80 4.31
C LEU A 239 7.13 8.35 3.80
N THR A 240 7.28 8.19 2.47
CA THR A 240 8.48 7.64 1.84
C THR A 240 9.21 8.63 0.93
N LYS A 241 8.88 9.93 1.01
CA LYS A 241 9.36 10.99 0.11
C LYS A 241 10.87 10.98 -0.15
N ASP A 242 11.69 10.92 0.91
CA ASP A 242 13.15 10.94 0.77
C ASP A 242 13.68 9.67 0.10
N LEU A 243 13.08 8.51 0.40
CA LEU A 243 13.43 7.25 -0.24
C LEU A 243 13.04 7.22 -1.71
N ILE A 244 11.89 7.81 -2.09
CA ILE A 244 11.48 7.96 -3.50
C ILE A 244 12.53 8.77 -4.26
N ARG A 245 12.97 9.92 -3.71
CA ARG A 245 14.02 10.74 -4.33
C ARG A 245 15.29 9.92 -4.54
N MET A 246 15.82 9.31 -3.48
CA MET A 246 17.07 8.55 -3.56
C MET A 246 16.96 7.36 -4.51
N HIS A 247 15.85 6.62 -4.49
CA HIS A 247 15.65 5.48 -5.36
C HIS A 247 15.54 5.89 -6.83
N PHE A 248 14.82 6.98 -7.13
CA PHE A 248 14.75 7.54 -8.48
C PHE A 248 16.12 8.02 -8.98
N GLU A 249 16.89 8.72 -8.14
CA GLU A 249 18.26 9.16 -8.46
C GLU A 249 19.21 7.99 -8.71
N ASN A 250 19.07 6.90 -7.95
CA ASN A 250 19.89 5.71 -8.11
C ASN A 250 19.62 4.96 -9.42
N GLN A 251 18.41 5.06 -9.97
CA GLN A 251 17.95 4.16 -11.03
C GLN A 251 17.62 4.82 -12.37
N TRP A 252 17.08 6.04 -12.35
CA TRP A 252 16.34 6.60 -13.49
C TRP A 252 16.73 8.01 -13.88
N VAL A 253 17.49 8.75 -13.06
CA VAL A 253 17.83 10.16 -13.35
C VAL A 253 18.54 10.38 -14.69
N ASP A 254 19.35 9.42 -15.13
CA ASP A 254 20.07 9.49 -16.42
C ASP A 254 19.36 8.72 -17.54
N TYR A 255 18.15 8.20 -17.32
CA TYR A 255 17.52 7.26 -18.24
C TYR A 255 17.34 7.82 -19.66
N CYS A 256 17.06 9.12 -19.77
CA CYS A 256 16.91 9.85 -21.02
C CYS A 256 18.17 10.61 -21.47
N GLN A 257 19.26 10.54 -20.71
CA GLN A 257 20.51 11.20 -21.05
C GLN A 257 21.06 10.61 -22.36
N ASN A 258 21.37 11.48 -23.33
CA ASN A 258 21.85 11.10 -24.67
C ASN A 258 20.87 10.23 -25.50
N GLU A 259 19.61 10.08 -25.08
CA GLU A 259 18.56 9.28 -25.75
C GLU A 259 17.27 10.09 -25.96
N THR A 260 17.38 11.42 -26.13
CA THR A 260 16.24 12.36 -26.22
C THR A 260 15.19 11.96 -27.28
N ALA A 261 15.63 11.48 -28.44
CA ALA A 261 14.72 11.05 -29.51
C ALA A 261 13.92 9.79 -29.14
N TYR A 262 14.55 8.83 -28.46
CA TYR A 262 13.87 7.67 -27.90
C TYR A 262 12.90 8.10 -26.81
N CYS A 263 13.34 8.93 -25.85
CA CYS A 263 12.47 9.36 -24.76
C CYS A 263 11.26 10.17 -25.25
N LYS A 264 11.38 10.96 -26.32
CA LYS A 264 10.20 11.60 -26.94
C LYS A 264 9.18 10.58 -27.43
N LYS A 265 9.62 9.48 -28.05
CA LYS A 265 8.72 8.38 -28.47
C LYS A 265 8.12 7.67 -27.26
N LEU A 266 8.92 7.41 -26.23
CA LEU A 266 8.47 6.78 -24.99
C LEU A 266 7.40 7.62 -24.29
N PHE A 267 7.64 8.90 -24.06
CA PHE A 267 6.63 9.77 -23.45
C PHE A 267 5.39 9.92 -24.32
N ASN A 268 5.51 9.94 -25.65
CA ASN A 268 4.34 9.90 -26.51
C ASN A 268 3.53 8.60 -26.31
N PHE A 269 4.20 7.44 -26.31
CA PHE A 269 3.56 6.15 -26.06
C PHE A 269 2.87 6.12 -24.68
N LEU A 270 3.58 6.52 -23.62
CA LEU A 270 3.05 6.52 -22.26
C LEU A 270 1.88 7.49 -22.10
N ASN A 271 1.94 8.68 -22.71
CA ASN A 271 0.82 9.63 -22.67
C ASN A 271 -0.40 9.10 -23.44
N GLU A 272 -0.21 8.46 -24.59
CA GLU A 272 -1.31 7.82 -25.32
C GLU A 272 -1.92 6.65 -24.53
N ASN A 273 -1.08 5.87 -23.85
CA ASN A 273 -1.51 4.77 -23.00
C ASN A 273 -2.30 5.24 -21.78
N VAL A 274 -1.79 6.25 -21.07
CA VAL A 274 -2.49 6.89 -19.94
C VAL A 274 -3.81 7.49 -20.40
N ARG A 275 -3.86 8.17 -21.56
CA ARG A 275 -5.10 8.70 -22.12
C ARG A 275 -6.10 7.57 -22.43
N PHE A 276 -5.66 6.50 -23.08
CA PHE A 276 -6.50 5.34 -23.36
C PHE A 276 -7.12 4.76 -22.09
N MET A 277 -6.31 4.51 -21.06
CA MET A 277 -6.82 3.97 -19.78
C MET A 277 -7.84 4.91 -19.12
N ASN A 278 -7.60 6.23 -19.13
CA ASN A 278 -8.56 7.21 -18.63
C ASN A 278 -9.88 7.20 -19.41
N GLU A 279 -9.83 7.16 -20.74
CA GLU A 279 -11.01 7.13 -21.61
C GLU A 279 -11.84 5.85 -21.38
N GLN A 280 -11.19 4.69 -21.27
CA GLN A 280 -11.86 3.41 -21.00
C GLN A 280 -12.44 3.36 -19.58
N ALA A 281 -11.68 3.82 -18.57
CA ALA A 281 -12.14 3.93 -17.19
C ALA A 281 -13.40 4.80 -17.09
N ALA A 282 -13.36 6.01 -17.67
CA ALA A 282 -14.51 6.93 -17.68
C ALA A 282 -15.76 6.30 -18.32
N GLN A 283 -15.59 5.48 -19.35
CA GLN A 283 -16.68 4.84 -20.06
C GLN A 283 -17.25 3.62 -19.31
N TYR A 284 -16.41 2.83 -18.64
CA TYR A 284 -16.78 1.48 -18.19
C TYR A 284 -16.72 1.24 -16.68
N ARG A 285 -16.20 2.16 -15.86
CA ARG A 285 -16.03 1.96 -14.40
C ARG A 285 -17.32 1.65 -13.61
N SER A 286 -18.48 2.09 -14.08
CA SER A 286 -19.76 1.72 -13.44
C SER A 286 -20.15 0.25 -13.68
N SER A 287 -19.78 -0.33 -14.83
CA SER A 287 -20.26 -1.65 -15.27
C SER A 287 -19.18 -2.73 -15.36
N SER A 288 -17.90 -2.35 -15.44
CA SER A 288 -16.76 -3.25 -15.54
C SER A 288 -15.91 -3.14 -14.27
N PRO A 289 -15.80 -4.23 -13.48
CA PRO A 289 -14.89 -4.24 -12.33
C PRO A 289 -13.45 -3.95 -12.71
N TYR A 290 -13.02 -4.50 -13.85
CA TYR A 290 -11.68 -4.31 -14.38
C TYR A 290 -11.36 -2.83 -14.60
N TRP A 291 -12.21 -2.10 -15.33
CA TRP A 291 -11.98 -0.68 -15.63
C TRP A 291 -12.14 0.25 -14.42
N HIS A 292 -12.97 -0.12 -13.43
CA HIS A 292 -12.99 0.58 -12.14
C HIS A 292 -11.64 0.43 -11.43
N GLN A 293 -11.08 -0.78 -11.36
CA GLN A 293 -9.77 -0.97 -10.74
C GLN A 293 -8.65 -0.22 -11.48
N VAL A 294 -8.72 -0.11 -12.81
CA VAL A 294 -7.79 0.74 -13.60
C VAL A 294 -7.91 2.22 -13.21
N ASP A 295 -9.13 2.75 -13.06
CA ASP A 295 -9.37 4.12 -12.57
C ASP A 295 -8.69 4.36 -11.21
N LEU A 296 -8.87 3.42 -10.28
CA LEU A 296 -8.28 3.51 -8.94
C LEU A 296 -6.74 3.47 -8.97
N ILE A 297 -6.14 2.68 -9.85
CA ILE A 297 -4.67 2.65 -10.03
C ILE A 297 -4.17 4.02 -10.49
N LEU A 298 -4.84 4.64 -11.46
CA LEU A 298 -4.49 5.98 -11.94
C LEU A 298 -4.66 7.04 -10.86
N ASN A 299 -5.70 6.96 -10.03
CA ASN A 299 -5.88 7.87 -8.90
C ASN A 299 -4.79 7.70 -7.83
N GLN A 300 -4.37 6.46 -7.54
CA GLN A 300 -3.27 6.19 -6.62
C GLN A 300 -1.93 6.74 -7.13
N LEU A 301 -1.63 6.61 -8.42
CA LEU A 301 -0.45 7.22 -9.04
C LEU A 301 -0.50 8.76 -8.98
N ALA A 302 -1.66 9.37 -9.22
CA ALA A 302 -1.83 10.81 -9.11
C ALA A 302 -1.53 11.32 -7.69
N GLY A 303 -2.08 10.66 -6.66
CA GLY A 303 -1.81 11.01 -5.27
C GLY A 303 -0.32 10.91 -4.92
N LEU A 304 0.35 9.85 -5.36
CA LEU A 304 1.78 9.66 -5.15
C LEU A 304 2.62 10.80 -5.75
N ASP A 305 2.34 11.19 -7.00
CA ASP A 305 3.07 12.24 -7.70
C ASP A 305 2.84 13.63 -7.09
N ASP A 306 1.59 13.94 -6.73
CA ASP A 306 1.23 15.24 -6.12
C ASP A 306 1.86 15.43 -4.73
N SER A 307 1.86 14.38 -3.91
CA SER A 307 2.49 14.39 -2.59
C SER A 307 3.99 14.72 -2.68
N ARG A 308 4.69 14.11 -3.66
CA ARG A 308 6.12 14.36 -3.87
C ARG A 308 6.40 15.81 -4.30
N LYS A 309 5.57 16.36 -5.19
CA LYS A 309 5.68 17.75 -5.67
C LYS A 309 5.44 18.79 -4.58
N GLY A 310 5.01 18.36 -3.39
CA GLY A 310 4.74 19.24 -2.25
C GLY A 310 3.42 20.00 -2.40
N PHE A 311 2.53 19.54 -3.28
CA PHE A 311 1.19 20.08 -3.39
C PHE A 311 0.37 19.61 -2.18
N THR A 312 0.22 20.50 -1.19
CA THR A 312 -0.58 20.20 0.00
C THR A 312 -2.01 20.72 -0.11
N LYS A 313 -2.31 21.61 -1.07
CA LYS A 313 -3.64 22.23 -1.27
C LYS A 313 -3.89 22.68 -2.72
N TYR A 314 -4.48 21.83 -3.57
CA TYR A 314 -5.50 22.18 -4.58
C TYR A 314 -5.92 20.93 -5.39
N PHE A 315 -7.22 20.79 -5.69
CA PHE A 315 -7.82 19.69 -6.46
C PHE A 315 -8.88 20.30 -7.41
N PRO A 316 -8.69 20.25 -8.74
CA PRO A 316 -9.34 19.17 -9.51
C PRO A 316 -8.55 18.77 -10.77
N ASN A 317 -8.10 17.52 -10.80
CA ASN A 317 -8.21 16.69 -12.00
C ASN A 317 -8.11 15.26 -11.50
N TRP A 318 -9.24 14.55 -11.49
CA TRP A 318 -9.21 13.13 -11.18
C TRP A 318 -8.37 12.40 -12.22
N SER A 319 -7.70 11.36 -11.73
CA SER A 319 -6.89 10.43 -12.50
C SER A 319 -5.57 11.01 -13.02
N TYR A 320 -4.55 10.14 -13.09
CA TYR A 320 -3.23 10.48 -13.62
C TYR A 320 -3.36 10.79 -15.11
N VAL A 321 -3.20 12.06 -15.50
CA VAL A 321 -3.51 12.52 -16.88
C VAL A 321 -2.29 12.50 -17.80
N ASN A 322 -1.11 12.81 -17.27
CA ASN A 322 0.13 12.92 -18.06
C ASN A 322 1.20 12.02 -17.44
N ALA A 323 1.90 11.27 -18.30
CA ALA A 323 3.08 10.52 -17.90
C ALA A 323 4.18 11.48 -17.42
N THR A 324 4.65 11.25 -16.20
CA THR A 324 5.77 11.93 -15.55
C THR A 324 6.94 10.97 -15.42
N ASP A 325 8.15 11.49 -15.20
CA ASP A 325 9.33 10.64 -15.03
C ASP A 325 9.17 9.62 -13.88
N LEU A 326 8.38 9.94 -12.85
CA LEU A 326 8.10 8.99 -11.76
C LEU A 326 7.34 7.75 -12.21
N LEU A 327 6.63 7.80 -13.34
CA LEU A 327 5.99 6.62 -13.89
C LEU A 327 7.03 5.52 -14.15
N PHE A 328 8.29 5.87 -14.42
CA PHE A 328 9.39 4.90 -14.60
C PHE A 328 9.57 3.98 -13.39
N LEU A 329 9.22 4.42 -12.17
CA LEU A 329 9.25 3.55 -10.98
C LEU A 329 8.19 2.45 -11.03
N ASN A 330 7.13 2.64 -11.82
CA ASN A 330 6.01 1.72 -11.94
C ASN A 330 5.99 0.94 -13.27
N VAL A 331 6.68 1.44 -14.30
CA VAL A 331 6.80 0.77 -15.60
C VAL A 331 8.18 0.16 -15.85
N ASP A 332 9.01 -0.05 -14.83
CA ASP A 332 10.41 -0.43 -15.04
C ASP A 332 10.60 -1.74 -15.83
N GLY A 333 9.84 -2.78 -15.49
CA GLY A 333 9.85 -4.04 -16.20
C GLY A 333 9.23 -3.90 -17.58
N ASP A 334 8.19 -3.07 -17.72
CA ASP A 334 7.61 -2.76 -19.03
C ASP A 334 8.62 -2.03 -19.95
N LEU A 335 9.52 -1.22 -19.36
CA LEU A 335 10.56 -0.51 -20.10
C LEU A 335 11.52 -1.47 -20.79
N GLU A 336 11.76 -2.69 -20.27
CA GLU A 336 12.62 -3.66 -20.92
C GLU A 336 12.15 -3.99 -22.35
N ASP A 337 10.86 -4.20 -22.54
CA ASP A 337 10.26 -4.52 -23.84
C ASP A 337 9.99 -3.25 -24.67
N LEU A 338 9.65 -2.12 -24.02
CA LEU A 338 9.44 -0.83 -24.69
C LEU A 338 10.75 -0.25 -25.26
N GLU A 339 11.90 -0.47 -24.62
CA GLU A 339 13.21 -0.12 -25.19
C GLU A 339 13.41 -0.79 -26.55
N GLY A 340 13.09 -2.08 -26.65
CA GLY A 340 13.17 -2.84 -27.91
C GLY A 340 12.16 -2.35 -28.95
N SER A 341 10.89 -2.23 -28.58
CA SER A 341 9.81 -1.88 -29.51
C SER A 341 9.94 -0.45 -30.06
N LEU A 342 10.36 0.50 -29.23
CA LEU A 342 10.56 1.90 -29.62
C LEU A 342 11.96 2.18 -30.18
N LYS A 343 12.79 1.13 -30.32
CA LYS A 343 14.12 1.15 -30.94
C LYS A 343 15.07 2.11 -30.23
N ARG A 344 15.23 1.95 -28.91
CA ARG A 344 16.32 2.60 -28.16
C ARG A 344 17.66 2.24 -28.79
N ARG A 345 18.58 3.21 -28.90
CA ARG A 345 19.87 2.98 -29.58
C ARG A 345 20.79 2.08 -28.75
N VAL A 346 20.86 2.33 -27.44
CA VAL A 346 21.65 1.54 -26.49
C VAL A 346 20.69 0.93 -25.48
N SER A 347 20.42 -0.37 -25.61
CA SER A 347 19.60 -1.09 -24.64
C SER A 347 20.32 -1.19 -23.30
N ARG A 348 19.56 -1.06 -22.21
CA ARG A 348 20.07 -1.31 -20.86
C ARG A 348 20.17 -2.80 -20.54
N LYS A 349 19.33 -3.63 -21.18
CA LYS A 349 19.32 -5.08 -21.01
C LYS A 349 20.48 -5.70 -21.78
N VAL A 350 21.17 -6.62 -21.13
CA VAL A 350 22.26 -7.38 -21.76
C VAL A 350 21.76 -8.71 -22.34
N ALA A 351 22.49 -9.29 -23.29
CA ALA A 351 22.14 -10.59 -23.82
C ALA A 351 22.21 -11.67 -22.70
N GLY A 352 21.10 -12.39 -22.54
CA GLY A 352 20.92 -13.40 -21.49
C GLY A 352 20.57 -12.83 -20.12
N ASP A 353 20.20 -11.56 -19.99
CA ASP A 353 19.86 -11.00 -18.68
C ASP A 353 18.70 -11.78 -18.05
N GLY A 354 18.91 -12.28 -16.83
CA GLY A 354 17.90 -12.98 -16.03
C GLY A 354 17.43 -12.09 -14.89
N SER A 355 16.17 -12.20 -14.53
CA SER A 355 15.56 -11.29 -13.55
C SER A 355 15.19 -11.96 -12.23
N CYS A 356 14.93 -13.26 -12.13
CA CYS A 356 14.42 -13.87 -10.88
C CYS A 356 14.61 -15.39 -10.83
N SER A 357 14.67 -15.96 -9.62
CA SER A 357 14.50 -17.40 -9.39
C SER A 357 13.32 -17.63 -8.44
N ALA A 358 12.45 -18.60 -8.72
CA ALA A 358 11.31 -18.90 -7.86
C ALA A 358 11.08 -20.42 -7.69
N LEU A 359 10.47 -20.79 -6.58
CA LEU A 359 10.19 -22.19 -6.24
C LEU A 359 8.89 -22.32 -5.44
N VAL A 360 7.94 -23.08 -5.98
CA VAL A 360 6.79 -23.62 -5.25
C VAL A 360 7.14 -25.05 -4.83
N LYS A 361 7.12 -25.35 -3.53
CA LYS A 361 7.58 -26.63 -2.99
C LYS A 361 6.56 -27.25 -2.04
N VAL A 362 6.10 -28.44 -2.37
CA VAL A 362 5.27 -29.28 -1.50
C VAL A 362 6.18 -30.15 -0.65
N LEU A 363 6.03 -30.10 0.67
CA LEU A 363 6.84 -30.91 1.59
C LEU A 363 6.41 -32.39 1.61
N PRO A 364 7.29 -33.31 2.08
CA PRO A 364 6.94 -34.71 2.22
C PRO A 364 5.62 -34.93 2.97
N GLY A 365 4.78 -35.83 2.45
CA GLY A 365 3.44 -36.11 2.98
C GLY A 365 2.44 -34.96 2.80
N ASN A 366 2.71 -34.00 1.90
CA ASN A 366 1.92 -32.78 1.72
C ASN A 366 1.74 -32.00 3.03
N SER A 367 2.75 -32.05 3.91
CA SER A 367 2.69 -31.45 5.25
C SER A 367 2.66 -29.93 5.25
N ASP A 368 3.25 -29.30 4.22
CA ASP A 368 3.21 -27.86 4.00
C ASP A 368 3.45 -27.53 2.50
N LEU A 369 3.17 -26.28 2.13
CA LEU A 369 3.36 -25.71 0.79
C LEU A 369 4.14 -24.41 0.90
N TYR A 370 5.39 -24.43 0.43
CA TYR A 370 6.28 -23.28 0.41
C TYR A 370 6.21 -22.54 -0.91
N PHE A 371 6.31 -21.22 -0.82
CA PHE A 371 6.23 -20.31 -1.95
C PHE A 371 7.32 -19.25 -1.77
N SER A 372 8.33 -19.27 -2.65
CA SER A 372 9.51 -18.43 -2.50
C SER A 372 10.02 -17.87 -3.82
N GLN A 373 10.56 -16.66 -3.73
CA GLN A 373 11.10 -15.92 -4.86
C GLN A 373 12.37 -15.18 -4.43
N VAL A 374 13.32 -15.10 -5.36
CA VAL A 374 14.59 -14.37 -5.24
C VAL A 374 14.65 -13.42 -6.43
N THR A 375 14.55 -12.11 -6.15
CA THR A 375 14.66 -11.09 -7.20
C THR A 375 16.11 -10.91 -7.58
N TRP A 376 16.38 -10.87 -8.89
CA TRP A 376 17.63 -10.40 -9.46
C TRP A 376 17.42 -9.04 -10.12
N SER A 377 18.28 -8.08 -9.79
CA SER A 377 18.18 -6.73 -10.32
C SER A 377 19.53 -6.04 -10.19
N THR A 378 19.61 -4.80 -10.67
CA THR A 378 20.78 -3.96 -10.39
C THR A 378 20.90 -3.69 -8.89
N TYR A 379 22.11 -3.68 -8.35
CA TYR A 379 22.32 -3.40 -6.93
C TYR A 379 21.90 -1.98 -6.53
N ALA A 380 21.90 -1.04 -7.47
CA ALA A 380 21.38 0.30 -7.23
C ALA A 380 19.85 0.32 -6.94
N SER A 381 19.11 -0.77 -7.22
CA SER A 381 17.68 -0.90 -6.90
C SER A 381 17.40 -1.29 -5.43
N MET A 382 18.43 -1.63 -4.64
CA MET A 382 18.30 -2.19 -3.28
C MET A 382 17.81 -1.19 -2.20
N LEU A 383 17.11 -0.11 -2.55
CA LEU A 383 16.24 0.57 -1.59
C LEU A 383 14.90 -0.14 -1.59
N ARG A 384 14.61 -0.93 -0.55
CA ARG A 384 13.48 -1.86 -0.52
C ARG A 384 12.49 -1.53 0.58
N ILE A 385 11.22 -1.81 0.33
CA ILE A 385 10.12 -1.64 1.30
C ILE A 385 9.22 -2.87 1.22
N LEU A 386 8.98 -3.54 2.35
CA LEU A 386 7.86 -4.49 2.47
C LEU A 386 6.60 -3.68 2.74
N LYS A 387 5.57 -3.89 1.92
CA LYS A 387 4.33 -3.11 1.95
C LYS A 387 3.16 -3.99 2.35
N LYS A 388 2.29 -3.43 3.16
CA LYS A 388 0.93 -3.92 3.41
C LYS A 388 -0.04 -2.84 3.01
N TYR A 389 -0.94 -3.16 2.10
CA TYR A 389 -2.09 -2.31 1.79
C TYR A 389 -3.35 -3.01 2.26
N SER A 390 -4.20 -2.29 2.99
CA SER A 390 -5.58 -2.68 3.29
C SER A 390 -6.52 -1.61 2.72
N LEU A 391 -7.00 -1.87 1.51
CA LEU A 391 -7.75 -0.95 0.68
C LEU A 391 -9.20 -1.38 0.63
N ARG A 392 -10.10 -0.54 1.14
CA ARG A 392 -11.55 -0.80 1.20
C ARG A 392 -12.27 -0.41 -0.10
N PHE A 393 -11.72 -0.88 -1.23
CA PHE A 393 -12.28 -0.62 -2.54
C PHE A 393 -13.42 -1.59 -2.87
N HIS A 394 -14.28 -1.17 -3.79
CA HIS A 394 -15.38 -1.94 -4.30
C HIS A 394 -15.09 -2.46 -5.71
N LYS A 395 -15.86 -3.45 -6.16
CA LYS A 395 -15.68 -4.05 -7.49
C LYS A 395 -15.88 -3.04 -8.61
N THR A 396 -16.96 -2.28 -8.59
CA THR A 396 -17.28 -1.23 -9.58
C THR A 396 -17.61 0.09 -8.87
N PHE A 397 -17.64 1.19 -9.62
CA PHE A 397 -17.94 2.53 -9.09
C PHE A 397 -19.29 2.63 -8.35
N GLU A 398 -20.29 1.83 -8.76
CA GLU A 398 -21.64 1.85 -8.15
C GLU A 398 -21.86 0.69 -7.18
N SER A 399 -20.91 -0.23 -7.04
CA SER A 399 -21.06 -1.43 -6.22
C SER A 399 -20.77 -1.15 -4.75
N SER A 400 -21.51 -1.82 -3.86
CA SER A 400 -21.17 -1.95 -2.43
C SER A 400 -20.44 -3.25 -2.12
N GLU A 401 -20.10 -4.06 -3.13
CA GLU A 401 -19.36 -5.31 -2.96
C GLU A 401 -17.85 -5.03 -2.93
N PRO A 402 -17.14 -5.34 -1.84
CA PRO A 402 -15.71 -5.11 -1.74
C PRO A 402 -14.93 -6.04 -2.69
N ILE A 403 -13.74 -5.59 -3.10
CA ILE A 403 -12.82 -6.44 -3.85
C ILE A 403 -12.31 -7.61 -2.97
N PRO A 404 -12.15 -8.84 -3.51
CA PRO A 404 -11.62 -9.97 -2.74
C PRO A 404 -10.20 -9.75 -2.21
N GLY A 405 -9.34 -9.11 -3.02
CA GLY A 405 -7.96 -8.76 -2.69
C GLY A 405 -7.83 -7.42 -1.95
N HIS A 406 -8.75 -7.12 -1.02
CA HIS A 406 -8.76 -5.86 -0.28
C HIS A 406 -7.54 -5.68 0.64
N THR A 407 -6.87 -6.77 1.07
CA THR A 407 -5.62 -6.67 1.82
C THR A 407 -4.54 -7.50 1.13
N LEU A 408 -3.38 -6.90 0.90
CA LEU A 408 -2.22 -7.57 0.31
C LEU A 408 -0.93 -7.16 0.99
N THR A 409 0.02 -8.08 1.02
CA THR A 409 1.38 -7.85 1.50
C THR A 409 2.36 -8.30 0.44
N PHE A 410 3.42 -7.51 0.23
CA PHE A 410 4.34 -7.73 -0.88
C PHE A 410 5.67 -7.03 -0.65
N SER A 411 6.73 -7.55 -1.25
CA SER A 411 8.02 -6.87 -1.34
C SER A 411 8.00 -5.85 -2.47
N SER A 412 8.58 -4.67 -2.25
CA SER A 412 8.50 -3.54 -3.18
C SER A 412 9.68 -2.57 -2.99
N SER A 413 9.58 -1.41 -3.63
CA SER A 413 10.55 -0.33 -3.60
C SER A 413 9.86 1.04 -3.42
N PRO A 414 10.58 2.10 -3.03
CA PRO A 414 10.01 3.43 -2.86
C PRO A 414 9.34 3.96 -4.13
N GLY A 415 8.10 4.44 -4.03
CA GLY A 415 7.37 5.08 -5.13
C GLY A 415 6.77 4.12 -6.16
N ARG A 416 6.84 2.82 -5.89
CA ARG A 416 6.18 1.78 -6.67
C ARG A 416 4.91 1.31 -5.98
N ILE A 417 3.74 1.46 -6.59
CA ILE A 417 2.46 1.06 -5.97
C ILE A 417 2.12 -0.43 -6.15
N PHE A 418 3.08 -1.21 -6.66
CA PHE A 418 3.04 -2.66 -6.84
C PHE A 418 4.39 -3.28 -6.39
N SER A 419 4.61 -4.57 -6.58
CA SER A 419 5.80 -5.27 -6.11
C SER A 419 7.02 -4.94 -6.97
N GLY A 420 6.97 -5.25 -8.27
CA GLY A 420 8.10 -5.15 -9.16
C GLY A 420 9.07 -6.31 -9.12
N ASP A 421 8.99 -7.14 -8.07
CA ASP A 421 9.87 -8.26 -7.87
C ASP A 421 9.57 -9.44 -8.80
N ASP A 422 8.36 -9.98 -8.91
CA ASP A 422 7.15 -9.76 -8.10
C ASP A 422 6.86 -10.87 -7.05
N PHE A 423 6.33 -10.50 -5.88
CA PHE A 423 5.87 -11.44 -4.83
C PHE A 423 4.72 -10.85 -3.99
N TYR A 424 3.58 -11.55 -3.93
CA TYR A 424 2.36 -11.09 -3.25
C TYR A 424 1.67 -12.19 -2.44
N LEU A 425 1.19 -11.83 -1.25
CA LEU A 425 0.20 -12.59 -0.48
C LEU A 425 -1.08 -11.78 -0.37
N ILE A 426 -2.23 -12.36 -0.71
CA ILE A 426 -3.48 -11.63 -0.97
C ILE A 426 -4.63 -12.20 -0.13
N SER A 427 -5.47 -11.33 0.44
CA SER A 427 -6.60 -11.68 1.31
C SER A 427 -7.65 -12.57 0.65
N SER A 428 -7.72 -12.62 -0.68
CA SER A 428 -8.56 -13.56 -1.44
C SER A 428 -8.10 -15.02 -1.30
N GLY A 429 -7.01 -15.27 -0.58
CA GLY A 429 -6.43 -16.59 -0.38
C GLY A 429 -5.45 -17.01 -1.48
N LEU A 430 -5.00 -16.05 -2.29
CA LEU A 430 -4.05 -16.25 -3.38
C LEU A 430 -2.65 -15.75 -3.01
N ALA A 431 -1.63 -16.46 -3.49
CA ALA A 431 -0.26 -15.95 -3.57
C ALA A 431 0.18 -15.90 -5.03
N ALA A 432 0.83 -14.81 -5.44
CA ALA A 432 1.27 -14.59 -6.81
C ALA A 432 2.74 -14.13 -6.86
N MET A 433 3.52 -14.70 -7.76
CA MET A 433 4.92 -14.31 -8.03
C MET A 433 5.25 -14.59 -9.49
N GLU A 434 6.32 -13.99 -10.01
CA GLU A 434 6.79 -14.30 -11.35
C GLU A 434 8.30 -14.48 -11.46
N THR A 435 8.73 -14.93 -12.64
CA THR A 435 10.06 -14.64 -13.16
C THR A 435 9.98 -14.17 -14.61
N THR A 436 10.74 -13.14 -14.97
CA THR A 436 10.70 -12.55 -16.31
C THR A 436 11.28 -13.47 -17.37
N ILE A 437 10.51 -13.79 -18.40
CA ILE A 437 10.95 -14.63 -19.54
C ILE A 437 11.42 -13.78 -20.73
N GLY A 438 10.97 -12.52 -20.80
CA GLY A 438 11.33 -11.57 -21.85
C GLY A 438 10.83 -11.95 -23.25
N ASN A 439 11.28 -11.20 -24.25
CA ASN A 439 11.02 -11.49 -25.65
C ASN A 439 12.28 -11.26 -26.50
N GLY A 440 12.83 -12.35 -27.07
CA GLY A 440 13.95 -12.31 -28.00
C GLY A 440 13.53 -12.22 -29.48
N ASN A 441 12.22 -12.24 -29.78
CA ASN A 441 11.68 -12.21 -31.13
C ASN A 441 11.20 -10.80 -31.51
N PRO A 442 11.95 -10.03 -32.32
CA PRO A 442 11.57 -8.66 -32.66
C PRO A 442 10.30 -8.56 -33.51
N ASP A 443 9.86 -9.64 -34.18
CA ASP A 443 8.64 -9.65 -34.98
C ASP A 443 7.37 -9.49 -34.12
N LEU A 444 7.48 -9.76 -32.82
CA LEU A 444 6.40 -9.60 -31.86
C LEU A 444 6.24 -8.15 -31.36
N TYR A 445 7.26 -7.29 -31.52
CA TYR A 445 7.18 -5.90 -31.04
C TYR A 445 6.10 -5.07 -31.73
N LYS A 446 5.63 -5.47 -32.91
CA LYS A 446 4.51 -4.84 -33.61
C LYS A 446 3.19 -4.89 -32.84
N TYR A 447 3.07 -5.80 -31.86
CA TYR A 447 1.88 -5.93 -31.01
C TYR A 447 1.92 -5.04 -29.77
N ILE A 448 3.06 -4.41 -29.48
CA ILE A 448 3.20 -3.47 -28.36
C ILE A 448 2.67 -2.11 -28.81
N ILE A 449 1.43 -1.81 -28.44
CA ILE A 449 0.70 -0.58 -28.81
C ILE A 449 0.14 0.11 -27.56
N PRO A 450 -0.06 1.44 -27.59
CA PRO A 450 -0.51 2.18 -26.42
C PRO A 450 -1.96 1.88 -26.00
N GLN A 451 -2.81 1.31 -26.88
CA GLN A 451 -4.19 0.91 -26.57
C GLN A 451 -4.27 -0.47 -25.87
N THR A 452 -3.46 -0.65 -24.83
CA THR A 452 -3.37 -1.84 -23.99
C THR A 452 -3.22 -1.42 -22.53
N ASN A 453 -3.16 -2.37 -21.59
CA ASN A 453 -2.78 -2.08 -20.21
C ASN A 453 -1.40 -2.63 -19.93
N LEU A 454 -0.49 -1.75 -19.50
CA LEU A 454 0.86 -2.14 -19.08
C LEU A 454 0.80 -3.18 -17.95
N GLU A 455 1.85 -3.97 -17.83
CA GLU A 455 1.84 -5.17 -17.00
C GLU A 455 1.51 -4.87 -15.54
N PHE A 456 2.13 -3.84 -14.96
CA PHE A 456 1.88 -3.47 -13.58
C PHE A 456 0.40 -3.16 -13.30
N VAL A 457 -0.32 -2.60 -14.28
CA VAL A 457 -1.76 -2.33 -14.17
C VAL A 457 -2.52 -3.64 -14.12
N ARG A 458 -2.23 -4.56 -15.05
CA ARG A 458 -2.90 -5.87 -15.14
C ARG A 458 -2.63 -6.72 -13.90
N ASN A 459 -1.39 -6.71 -13.40
CA ASN A 459 -0.98 -7.34 -12.15
C ASN A 459 -1.81 -6.83 -10.96
N ILE A 460 -1.90 -5.50 -10.76
CA ILE A 460 -2.70 -4.94 -9.67
C ILE A 460 -4.19 -5.31 -9.82
N VAL A 461 -4.76 -5.21 -11.03
CA VAL A 461 -6.17 -5.55 -11.27
C VAL A 461 -6.46 -7.02 -10.92
N ALA A 462 -5.62 -7.94 -11.40
CA ALA A 462 -5.76 -9.38 -11.12
C ALA A 462 -5.65 -9.67 -9.61
N ASN A 463 -4.68 -9.06 -8.92
CA ASN A 463 -4.51 -9.19 -7.47
C ASN A 463 -5.74 -8.70 -6.68
N ARG A 464 -6.37 -7.61 -7.13
CA ARG A 464 -7.55 -7.04 -6.46
C ARG A 464 -8.81 -7.89 -6.67
N LEU A 465 -9.05 -8.36 -7.89
CA LEU A 465 -10.34 -8.95 -8.26
C LEU A 465 -10.43 -10.47 -8.14
N ALA A 466 -9.31 -11.20 -8.27
CA ALA A 466 -9.36 -12.66 -8.39
C ALA A 466 -9.68 -13.36 -7.06
N THR A 467 -10.56 -14.36 -7.14
CA THR A 467 -10.89 -15.29 -6.05
C THR A 467 -10.27 -16.68 -6.22
N THR A 468 -9.86 -17.04 -7.45
CA THR A 468 -9.19 -18.31 -7.74
C THR A 468 -7.93 -18.08 -8.58
N ALA A 469 -6.99 -19.02 -8.53
CA ALA A 469 -5.77 -18.94 -9.34
C ALA A 469 -6.05 -18.87 -10.84
N LYS A 470 -7.09 -19.58 -11.33
CA LYS A 470 -7.51 -19.48 -12.73
C LYS A 470 -8.07 -18.10 -13.07
N GLU A 471 -8.97 -17.58 -12.24
CA GLU A 471 -9.56 -16.25 -12.44
C GLU A 471 -8.49 -15.16 -12.47
N TRP A 472 -7.46 -15.28 -11.62
CA TRP A 472 -6.29 -14.40 -11.67
C TRP A 472 -5.63 -14.40 -13.05
N THR A 473 -5.40 -15.59 -13.62
CA THR A 473 -4.80 -15.71 -14.96
C THR A 473 -5.71 -15.19 -16.07
N ASP A 474 -7.03 -15.33 -15.94
CA ASP A 474 -7.99 -14.82 -16.91
C ASP A 474 -7.99 -13.27 -16.89
N LEU A 475 -8.04 -12.66 -15.69
CA LEU A 475 -8.01 -11.20 -15.51
C LEU A 475 -6.69 -10.57 -15.96
N PHE A 476 -5.55 -11.22 -15.66
CA PHE A 476 -4.23 -10.72 -16.07
C PHE A 476 -4.04 -10.75 -17.60
N ALA A 477 -4.66 -11.71 -18.28
CA ALA A 477 -4.59 -11.86 -19.73
C ALA A 477 -5.37 -10.77 -20.50
N GLU A 478 -6.34 -10.10 -19.86
CA GLU A 478 -7.08 -9.01 -20.46
C GLU A 478 -6.16 -7.83 -20.81
N HIS A 479 -6.33 -7.28 -22.01
CA HIS A 479 -5.59 -6.12 -22.50
C HIS A 479 -4.06 -6.27 -22.48
N ASN A 480 -3.54 -7.50 -22.68
CA ASN A 480 -2.12 -7.81 -22.75
C ASN A 480 -1.32 -6.79 -23.57
N SER A 481 -0.36 -6.12 -22.92
CA SER A 481 0.54 -5.12 -23.52
C SER A 481 1.72 -5.72 -24.29
N GLY A 482 2.11 -6.96 -24.00
CA GLY A 482 3.36 -7.53 -24.49
C GLY A 482 4.61 -6.95 -23.86
N THR A 483 4.47 -6.30 -22.71
CA THR A 483 5.56 -5.68 -21.95
C THR A 483 5.65 -6.34 -20.58
N TYR A 484 6.86 -6.35 -20.01
CA TYR A 484 7.23 -7.13 -18.83
C TYR A 484 6.80 -8.60 -18.98
N ASN A 485 7.33 -9.25 -20.01
CA ASN A 485 6.92 -10.61 -20.37
C ASN A 485 7.40 -11.64 -19.33
N ASN A 486 6.46 -12.18 -18.55
CA ASN A 486 6.73 -12.96 -17.33
C ASN A 486 6.12 -14.37 -17.38
N GLN A 487 6.70 -15.31 -16.60
CA GLN A 487 6.04 -16.53 -16.15
C GLN A 487 5.47 -16.28 -14.75
N TRP A 488 4.15 -16.11 -14.66
CA TRP A 488 3.40 -15.95 -13.42
C TRP A 488 3.04 -17.30 -12.80
N MET A 489 3.21 -17.44 -11.49
CA MET A 489 2.79 -18.58 -10.68
C MET A 489 1.80 -18.11 -9.63
N VAL A 490 0.59 -18.65 -9.67
CA VAL A 490 -0.50 -18.28 -8.76
C VAL A 490 -0.94 -19.50 -7.96
N VAL A 491 -0.72 -19.46 -6.66
CA VAL A 491 -1.12 -20.50 -5.72
C VAL A 491 -2.42 -20.10 -5.03
N ASP A 492 -3.41 -20.98 -5.04
CA ASP A 492 -4.63 -20.85 -4.25
C ASP A 492 -4.49 -21.59 -2.91
N TYR A 493 -4.02 -20.90 -1.87
CA TYR A 493 -3.81 -21.48 -0.55
C TYR A 493 -5.12 -21.96 0.10
N LYS A 494 -6.29 -21.49 -0.35
CA LYS A 494 -7.60 -22.01 0.12
C LYS A 494 -7.79 -23.48 -0.23
N LYS A 495 -7.10 -23.96 -1.27
CA LYS A 495 -7.16 -25.35 -1.74
C LYS A 495 -6.10 -26.26 -1.13
N PHE A 496 -5.14 -25.71 -0.39
CA PHE A 496 -4.11 -26.52 0.26
C PHE A 496 -4.54 -26.88 1.68
N VAL A 497 -4.67 -28.18 1.94
CA VAL A 497 -4.92 -28.72 3.28
C VAL A 497 -3.76 -29.66 3.65
N PRO A 498 -2.99 -29.36 4.71
CA PRO A 498 -1.88 -30.22 5.14
C PRO A 498 -2.28 -31.70 5.27
N GLY A 499 -1.45 -32.58 4.71
CA GLY A 499 -1.65 -34.03 4.74
C GLY A 499 -2.64 -34.57 3.70
N GLN A 500 -3.35 -33.72 2.95
CA GLN A 500 -4.33 -34.14 1.96
C GLN A 500 -3.75 -34.17 0.52
N PRO A 501 -4.35 -34.94 -0.41
CA PRO A 501 -4.00 -34.87 -1.83
C PRO A 501 -4.19 -33.47 -2.40
N LEU A 502 -3.32 -33.06 -3.33
CA LEU A 502 -3.37 -31.73 -3.95
C LEU A 502 -4.52 -31.67 -4.99
N PRO A 503 -5.57 -30.86 -4.79
CA PRO A 503 -6.69 -30.77 -5.71
C PRO A 503 -6.37 -29.87 -6.91
N ASP A 504 -7.02 -30.12 -8.05
CA ASP A 504 -6.85 -29.31 -9.26
C ASP A 504 -7.12 -27.82 -9.01
N GLY A 505 -6.37 -27.00 -9.73
CA GLY A 505 -6.33 -25.56 -9.62
C GLY A 505 -5.76 -25.01 -8.33
N LEU A 506 -4.89 -25.78 -7.66
CA LEU A 506 -4.04 -25.31 -6.58
C LEU A 506 -2.95 -24.36 -7.10
N LEU A 507 -2.33 -24.70 -8.24
CA LEU A 507 -1.30 -23.88 -8.89
C LEU A 507 -1.67 -23.64 -10.35
N TYR A 508 -1.81 -22.38 -10.74
CA TYR A 508 -1.85 -21.96 -12.14
C TYR A 508 -0.55 -21.27 -12.53
N VAL A 509 -0.09 -21.56 -13.74
CA VAL A 509 1.06 -20.90 -14.37
C VAL A 509 0.57 -20.20 -15.63
N LEU A 510 0.91 -18.92 -15.77
CA LEU A 510 0.64 -18.12 -16.96
C LEU A 510 1.94 -17.60 -17.54
N GLU A 511 2.10 -17.68 -18.85
CA GLU A 511 3.25 -17.14 -19.57
C GLU A 511 2.80 -16.16 -20.64
N GLN A 512 3.47 -15.00 -20.68
CA GLN A 512 3.13 -13.90 -21.58
C GLN A 512 4.22 -13.62 -22.61
N LEU A 513 3.79 -13.34 -23.84
CA LEU A 513 4.53 -12.62 -24.87
C LEU A 513 3.65 -11.51 -25.46
N PRO A 514 4.19 -10.61 -26.31
CA PRO A 514 3.34 -9.71 -27.06
C PRO A 514 2.28 -10.47 -27.85
N HIS A 515 1.01 -10.13 -27.62
CA HIS A 515 -0.21 -10.75 -28.17
C HIS A 515 -0.55 -12.18 -27.66
N TYR A 516 0.40 -12.93 -27.11
CA TYR A 516 0.20 -14.34 -26.76
C TYR A 516 0.21 -14.57 -25.25
N ILE A 517 -0.73 -15.40 -24.78
CA ILE A 517 -0.81 -15.87 -23.40
C ILE A 517 -0.96 -17.40 -23.44
N ASN A 518 -0.22 -18.10 -22.59
CA ASN A 518 -0.43 -19.52 -22.34
C ASN A 518 -0.66 -19.75 -20.84
N THR A 519 -1.78 -20.39 -20.50
CA THR A 519 -2.17 -20.67 -19.11
C THR A 519 -2.23 -22.19 -18.91
N THR A 520 -1.71 -22.68 -17.78
CA THR A 520 -1.69 -24.11 -17.45
C THR A 520 -1.97 -24.34 -15.97
N ASP A 521 -2.86 -25.28 -15.65
CA ASP A 521 -2.98 -25.82 -14.30
C ASP A 521 -1.78 -26.74 -14.02
N ALA A 522 -0.79 -26.21 -13.30
CA ALA A 522 0.45 -26.90 -12.98
C ALA A 522 0.35 -27.77 -11.71
N THR A 523 -0.84 -27.93 -11.14
CA THR A 523 -1.06 -28.80 -9.97
C THR A 523 -0.60 -30.24 -10.24
N HIS A 524 -0.80 -30.74 -11.46
CA HIS A 524 -0.38 -32.08 -11.85
C HIS A 524 1.14 -32.27 -11.75
N VAL A 525 1.93 -31.22 -12.00
CA VAL A 525 3.39 -31.24 -11.85
C VAL A 525 3.77 -31.29 -10.37
N LEU A 526 3.10 -30.51 -9.51
CA LEU A 526 3.31 -30.58 -8.07
C LEU A 526 3.03 -31.99 -7.54
N ARG A 527 1.99 -32.67 -8.02
CA ARG A 527 1.72 -34.08 -7.65
C ARG A 527 2.82 -35.03 -8.12
N ALA A 528 3.35 -34.84 -9.32
CA ALA A 528 4.32 -35.76 -9.92
C ALA A 528 5.71 -35.65 -9.31
N GLN A 529 6.19 -34.44 -8.99
CA GLN A 529 7.58 -34.22 -8.56
C GLN A 529 7.74 -33.40 -7.28
N SER A 530 6.65 -32.95 -6.64
CA SER A 530 6.61 -32.13 -5.42
C SER A 530 7.08 -30.68 -5.53
N TYR A 531 7.38 -30.16 -6.72
CA TYR A 531 7.82 -28.77 -6.88
C TYR A 531 7.54 -28.20 -8.28
N TRP A 532 7.48 -26.87 -8.36
CA TRP A 532 7.50 -26.08 -9.60
C TRP A 532 8.62 -25.03 -9.50
N PRO A 533 9.67 -25.11 -10.32
CA PRO A 533 10.74 -24.11 -10.37
C PRO A 533 10.46 -23.06 -11.47
N SER A 534 11.01 -21.85 -11.31
CA SER A 534 10.98 -20.79 -12.32
C SER A 534 12.31 -20.03 -12.34
N TYR A 535 12.83 -19.70 -13.52
CA TYR A 535 14.21 -19.22 -13.71
C TYR A 535 14.42 -18.53 -15.08
N ASN A 536 13.49 -17.66 -15.47
CA ASN A 536 13.60 -16.80 -16.67
C ASN A 536 13.60 -17.54 -18.04
N VAL A 537 13.19 -18.80 -18.09
CA VAL A 537 12.99 -19.55 -19.34
C VAL A 537 11.55 -20.06 -19.39
N PRO A 538 10.81 -19.85 -20.49
CA PRO A 538 9.44 -20.35 -20.60
C PRO A 538 9.37 -21.88 -20.48
N ALA A 539 8.41 -22.36 -19.70
CA ALA A 539 8.04 -23.75 -19.55
C ALA A 539 7.12 -24.24 -20.68
N SER A 540 6.25 -23.37 -21.21
CA SER A 540 5.42 -23.71 -22.37
C SER A 540 6.29 -23.78 -23.61
N GLU A 541 6.26 -24.93 -24.29
CA GLU A 541 6.96 -25.12 -25.57
C GLU A 541 6.51 -24.09 -26.62
N PHE A 542 5.21 -23.73 -26.61
CA PHE A 542 4.69 -22.71 -27.51
C PHE A 542 5.33 -21.34 -27.26
N ILE A 543 5.35 -20.88 -26.01
CA ILE A 543 5.94 -19.59 -25.64
C ILE A 543 7.45 -19.61 -25.87
N PHE A 544 8.12 -20.70 -25.49
CA PHE A 544 9.54 -20.91 -25.73
C PHE A 544 9.88 -20.72 -27.21
N ASN A 545 9.16 -21.39 -28.11
CA ASN A 545 9.41 -21.30 -29.55
C ASN A 545 9.10 -19.89 -30.10
N MET A 546 7.98 -19.28 -29.68
CA MET A 546 7.56 -17.95 -30.17
C MET A 546 8.47 -16.81 -29.70
N SER A 547 9.08 -16.94 -28.51
CA SER A 547 9.96 -15.93 -27.90
C SER A 547 11.31 -15.76 -28.62
N GLY A 548 11.65 -16.64 -29.57
CA GLY A 548 12.97 -16.66 -30.21
C GLY A 548 14.05 -17.41 -29.42
N SER A 549 13.68 -18.11 -28.34
CA SER A 549 14.61 -18.92 -27.54
C SER A 549 15.37 -20.00 -28.35
N PRO A 550 14.78 -20.69 -29.36
CA PRO A 550 15.51 -21.66 -30.18
C PRO A 550 16.77 -21.10 -30.85
N GLU A 551 16.77 -19.84 -31.27
CA GLU A 551 17.95 -19.19 -31.87
C GLU A 551 19.05 -18.96 -30.82
N GLN A 552 18.69 -18.65 -29.57
CA GLN A 552 19.65 -18.55 -28.47
C GLN A 552 20.22 -19.93 -28.12
N VAL A 553 19.41 -20.99 -28.12
CA VAL A 553 19.89 -22.38 -27.92
C VAL A 553 20.87 -22.77 -29.01
N LYS A 554 20.56 -22.48 -30.28
CA LYS A 554 21.48 -22.75 -31.41
C LYS A 554 22.83 -22.03 -31.25
N LYS A 555 22.81 -20.82 -30.69
CA LYS A 555 24.00 -19.98 -30.54
C LYS A 555 24.83 -20.28 -29.29
N PHE A 556 24.17 -20.55 -28.16
CA PHE A 556 24.78 -20.59 -26.84
C PHE A 556 24.51 -21.89 -26.06
N GLY A 557 23.68 -22.78 -26.59
CA GLY A 557 23.43 -24.11 -26.04
C GLY A 557 22.49 -24.11 -24.83
N ASP A 558 22.71 -25.09 -23.95
CA ASP A 558 21.81 -25.49 -22.87
C ASP A 558 21.51 -24.39 -21.84
N TRP A 559 22.31 -23.32 -21.78
CA TRP A 559 22.05 -22.18 -20.92
C TRP A 559 20.66 -21.54 -21.18
N PHE A 560 20.19 -21.62 -22.43
CA PHE A 560 18.89 -21.09 -22.87
C PHE A 560 17.81 -22.17 -23.04
N THR A 561 18.07 -23.41 -22.65
CA THR A 561 17.04 -24.46 -22.62
C THR A 561 16.31 -24.45 -21.28
N TYR A 562 15.04 -24.84 -21.28
CA TYR A 562 14.25 -24.89 -20.06
C TYR A 562 14.82 -25.90 -19.06
N ASP A 563 15.10 -27.13 -19.48
CA ASP A 563 15.42 -28.24 -18.57
C ASP A 563 16.91 -28.38 -18.21
N LYS A 564 17.82 -27.66 -18.91
CA LYS A 564 19.28 -27.80 -18.72
C LYS A 564 20.03 -26.50 -18.46
N THR A 565 19.34 -25.38 -18.29
CA THR A 565 19.98 -24.18 -17.74
C THR A 565 20.54 -24.47 -16.34
N PRO A 566 21.65 -23.84 -15.89
CA PRO A 566 22.25 -24.10 -14.59
C PRO A 566 21.25 -24.10 -13.42
N ARG A 567 20.31 -23.16 -13.40
CA ARG A 567 19.29 -23.07 -12.34
C ARG A 567 18.30 -24.23 -12.36
N ALA A 568 17.86 -24.67 -13.53
CA ALA A 568 17.00 -25.85 -13.67
C ALA A 568 17.68 -27.10 -13.12
N LEU A 569 18.97 -27.27 -13.43
CA LEU A 569 19.77 -28.40 -12.96
C LEU A 569 20.02 -28.33 -11.45
N ILE A 570 20.28 -27.15 -10.88
CA ILE A 570 20.45 -26.98 -9.42
C ILE A 570 19.13 -27.27 -8.70
N PHE A 571 18.01 -26.71 -9.16
CA PHE A 571 16.70 -27.02 -8.57
C PHE A 571 16.39 -28.51 -8.64
N LYS A 572 16.59 -29.15 -9.81
CA LYS A 572 16.37 -30.58 -9.99
C LYS A 572 17.24 -31.44 -9.06
N ARG A 573 18.48 -31.03 -8.81
CA ARG A 573 19.40 -31.73 -7.91
C ARG A 573 19.03 -31.55 -6.44
N ASP A 574 18.64 -30.33 -6.05
CA ASP A 574 18.65 -29.92 -4.63
C ASP A 574 17.27 -29.69 -4.02
N HIS A 575 16.18 -29.61 -4.79
CA HIS A 575 14.83 -29.38 -4.24
C HIS A 575 14.43 -30.43 -3.19
N GLY A 576 14.90 -31.68 -3.33
CA GLY A 576 14.65 -32.75 -2.36
C GLY A 576 15.32 -32.55 -0.99
N LYS A 577 16.29 -31.63 -0.89
CA LYS A 577 16.93 -31.24 0.37
C LYS A 577 16.06 -30.27 1.19
N VAL A 578 15.02 -29.71 0.61
CA VAL A 578 14.08 -28.79 1.30
C VAL A 578 13.08 -29.60 2.11
N HIS A 579 13.16 -29.47 3.43
CA HIS A 579 12.28 -30.14 4.40
C HIS A 579 11.73 -29.19 5.48
N ASP A 580 12.21 -27.95 5.52
CA ASP A 580 11.80 -26.89 6.44
C ASP A 580 12.14 -25.50 5.86
N MET A 581 11.73 -24.44 6.56
CA MET A 581 11.97 -23.06 6.12
C MET A 581 13.47 -22.77 5.96
N ASP A 582 14.33 -23.23 6.88
CA ASP A 582 15.77 -22.96 6.84
C ASP A 582 16.44 -23.61 5.62
N SER A 583 16.09 -24.86 5.30
CA SER A 583 16.59 -25.55 4.10
C SER A 583 16.06 -24.94 2.81
N MET A 584 14.84 -24.38 2.81
CA MET A 584 14.31 -23.60 1.70
C MET A 584 15.08 -22.29 1.51
N ILE A 585 15.30 -21.53 2.59
CA ILE A 585 16.10 -20.30 2.60
C ILE A 585 17.50 -20.58 2.03
N LYS A 586 18.15 -21.65 2.51
CA LYS A 586 19.47 -22.05 2.05
C LYS A 586 19.52 -22.36 0.56
N LEU A 587 18.51 -23.04 0.00
CA LEU A 587 18.44 -23.30 -1.44
C LEU A 587 18.21 -22.01 -2.23
N MET A 588 17.29 -21.15 -1.78
CA MET A 588 16.96 -19.91 -2.48
C MET A 588 18.10 -18.88 -2.41
N ARG A 589 18.97 -18.97 -1.39
CA ARG A 589 20.20 -18.16 -1.25
C ARG A 589 21.43 -18.83 -1.85
N TYR A 590 21.30 -20.01 -2.46
CA TYR A 590 22.44 -20.80 -2.90
C TYR A 590 23.25 -20.13 -4.02
N ASN A 591 24.56 -19.98 -3.77
CA ASN A 591 25.57 -19.64 -4.76
C ASN A 591 26.96 -20.12 -4.31
N ASP A 592 27.43 -21.20 -4.91
CA ASP A 592 28.77 -21.76 -4.69
C ASP A 592 29.55 -21.85 -6.01
N TYR A 593 29.47 -20.78 -6.82
CA TYR A 593 29.80 -20.83 -8.25
C TYR A 593 31.22 -21.30 -8.59
N LYS A 594 32.18 -21.16 -7.66
CA LYS A 594 33.56 -21.61 -7.86
C LYS A 594 33.71 -23.13 -7.72
N ASN A 595 32.85 -23.77 -6.93
CA ASN A 595 32.94 -25.18 -6.58
C ASN A 595 31.84 -26.04 -7.22
N ASP A 596 30.66 -25.47 -7.48
CA ASP A 596 29.56 -26.22 -8.10
C ASP A 596 29.85 -26.49 -9.59
N PRO A 597 29.91 -27.77 -10.03
CA PRO A 597 30.07 -28.09 -11.44
C PRO A 597 28.95 -27.55 -12.34
N LEU A 598 27.75 -27.31 -11.82
CA LEU A 598 26.63 -26.73 -12.55
C LEU A 598 26.79 -25.23 -12.82
N SER A 599 27.72 -24.57 -12.11
CA SER A 599 28.02 -23.15 -12.33
C SER A 599 29.07 -22.90 -13.41
N ARG A 600 29.62 -23.97 -14.00
CA ARG A 600 30.65 -23.89 -15.05
C ARG A 600 30.08 -23.31 -16.36
N CYS A 601 30.93 -22.57 -17.07
CA CYS A 601 30.65 -22.14 -18.44
C CYS A 601 31.88 -22.30 -19.33
N ASN A 602 31.68 -22.27 -20.65
CA ASN A 602 32.77 -22.13 -21.62
C ASN A 602 33.26 -20.67 -21.65
N CYS A 603 33.90 -20.27 -20.55
CA CYS A 603 34.28 -18.91 -20.21
C CYS A 603 35.65 -18.92 -19.50
N THR A 604 36.24 -17.76 -19.25
CA THR A 604 37.49 -17.63 -18.48
C THR A 604 37.31 -16.59 -17.37
N PRO A 605 37.39 -16.95 -16.08
CA PRO A 605 37.56 -18.31 -15.53
C PRO A 605 36.39 -19.25 -15.92
N PRO A 606 36.52 -20.60 -15.81
CA PRO A 606 35.55 -21.57 -16.35
C PRO A 606 34.28 -21.72 -15.50
N TYR A 607 33.81 -20.62 -14.91
CA TYR A 607 32.62 -20.52 -14.08
C TYR A 607 32.08 -19.10 -14.14
N SER A 608 30.80 -18.93 -13.79
CA SER A 608 30.20 -17.62 -13.58
C SER A 608 29.34 -17.62 -12.34
N ALA A 609 29.45 -16.56 -11.55
CA ALA A 609 28.60 -16.29 -10.38
C ALA A 609 27.14 -15.97 -10.75
N GLU A 610 26.83 -15.83 -12.04
CA GLU A 610 25.47 -15.79 -12.59
C GLU A 610 24.79 -17.17 -12.54
N ASN A 611 25.56 -18.26 -12.65
CA ASN A 611 25.04 -19.62 -12.77
C ASN A 611 24.72 -20.23 -11.39
N ALA A 612 23.81 -19.61 -10.65
CA ALA A 612 23.38 -20.00 -9.31
C ALA A 612 21.89 -19.68 -9.11
N ILE A 613 21.27 -20.12 -8.00
CA ILE A 613 19.89 -19.72 -7.67
C ILE A 613 19.83 -18.23 -7.29
N SER A 614 20.87 -17.75 -6.60
CA SER A 614 21.02 -16.38 -6.12
C SER A 614 22.29 -15.75 -6.73
N ALA A 615 22.18 -15.10 -7.90
CA ALA A 615 23.36 -14.63 -8.65
C ALA A 615 24.19 -13.56 -7.90
N ARG A 616 25.49 -13.55 -8.21
CA ARG A 616 26.49 -12.59 -7.69
C ARG A 616 27.41 -12.11 -8.80
N SER A 617 26.84 -11.48 -9.83
CA SER A 617 27.59 -11.10 -11.04
C SER A 617 28.71 -10.10 -10.73
N ASP A 618 28.66 -9.40 -9.59
CA ASP A 618 29.73 -8.54 -9.08
C ASP A 618 31.02 -9.30 -8.75
N LEU A 619 30.92 -10.60 -8.43
CA LEU A 619 32.07 -11.44 -8.10
C LEU A 619 32.78 -12.04 -9.32
N ASN A 620 32.21 -11.88 -10.52
CA ASN A 620 32.86 -12.26 -11.76
C ASN A 620 34.03 -11.29 -12.04
N PRO A 621 35.21 -11.77 -12.49
CA PRO A 621 36.30 -10.88 -12.86
C PRO A 621 35.93 -9.90 -13.98
N PRO A 622 36.20 -8.59 -13.84
CA PRO A 622 35.94 -7.60 -14.90
C PRO A 622 36.67 -7.87 -16.22
N ASP A 623 37.84 -8.50 -16.17
CA ASP A 623 38.67 -8.89 -17.31
C ASP A 623 38.39 -10.33 -17.80
N GLY A 624 37.38 -10.99 -17.23
CA GLY A 624 36.95 -12.32 -17.64
C GLY A 624 36.41 -12.36 -19.07
N LYS A 625 36.51 -13.53 -19.70
CA LYS A 625 35.99 -13.78 -21.07
C LYS A 625 34.72 -14.59 -20.99
N TYR A 626 33.62 -13.98 -21.39
CA TYR A 626 32.28 -14.56 -21.31
C TYR A 626 31.64 -14.67 -22.70
N PRO A 627 30.91 -15.76 -23.00
CA PRO A 627 30.30 -15.95 -24.32
C PRO A 627 29.15 -14.96 -24.60
N PHE A 628 28.53 -14.42 -23.56
CA PHE A 628 27.52 -13.36 -23.61
C PHE A 628 27.52 -12.58 -22.29
N ALA A 629 26.95 -11.37 -22.31
CA ALA A 629 27.17 -10.36 -21.29
C ALA A 629 26.55 -10.67 -19.92
N ALA A 630 25.47 -11.45 -19.84
CA ALA A 630 24.87 -11.81 -18.55
C ALA A 630 25.82 -12.59 -17.62
N LEU A 631 26.71 -13.41 -18.19
CA LEU A 631 27.70 -14.18 -17.41
C LEU A 631 28.85 -13.33 -16.86
N GLY A 632 28.95 -12.06 -17.23
CA GLY A 632 30.09 -11.20 -16.92
C GLY A 632 30.00 -10.45 -15.59
N HIS A 633 30.97 -9.55 -15.37
CA HIS A 633 31.01 -8.64 -14.22
C HIS A 633 29.96 -7.54 -14.34
N ARG A 634 29.04 -7.46 -13.39
CA ARG A 634 27.94 -6.49 -13.38
C ARG A 634 27.57 -6.12 -11.94
N GLY A 635 27.10 -4.88 -11.72
CA GLY A 635 26.41 -4.49 -10.49
C GLY A 635 24.99 -5.07 -10.44
N HIS A 636 24.88 -6.38 -10.60
CA HIS A 636 23.65 -7.14 -10.81
C HIS A 636 23.74 -8.50 -10.10
N GLY A 637 22.60 -9.04 -9.70
CA GLY A 637 22.47 -10.33 -9.06
C GLY A 637 21.28 -10.34 -8.14
N SER A 638 21.23 -11.28 -7.19
CA SER A 638 20.15 -11.28 -6.22
C SER A 638 20.14 -10.04 -5.34
N THR A 639 18.97 -9.47 -5.10
CA THR A 639 18.77 -8.29 -4.25
C THR A 639 17.96 -8.61 -3.00
N ASP A 640 17.38 -9.80 -2.91
CA ASP A 640 16.66 -10.29 -1.75
C ASP A 640 16.43 -11.82 -1.78
N MET A 641 15.60 -12.30 -0.85
CA MET A 641 14.79 -13.52 -0.96
C MET A 641 13.51 -13.35 -0.13
N LYS A 642 12.37 -13.87 -0.60
CA LYS A 642 11.08 -13.91 0.13
C LYS A 642 10.56 -15.34 0.20
N LEU A 643 9.95 -15.74 1.31
CA LEU A 643 9.41 -17.08 1.53
C LEU A 643 8.17 -17.04 2.45
N THR A 644 7.08 -17.67 2.03
CA THR A 644 5.92 -17.97 2.88
C THR A 644 5.62 -19.47 2.89
N ASN A 645 4.80 -19.89 3.85
CA ASN A 645 4.24 -21.23 3.96
C ASN A 645 2.73 -21.16 4.27
N SER A 646 2.06 -22.31 4.36
CA SER A 646 0.61 -22.34 4.59
C SER A 646 0.18 -21.66 5.90
N SER A 647 1.00 -21.74 6.96
CA SER A 647 0.70 -21.11 8.25
C SER A 647 0.89 -19.59 8.23
N MET A 648 2.02 -19.10 7.71
CA MET A 648 2.33 -17.68 7.60
C MET A 648 1.36 -16.96 6.65
N PHE A 649 0.95 -17.65 5.58
CA PHE A 649 -0.01 -17.12 4.62
C PHE A 649 -1.33 -16.70 5.27
N THR A 650 -1.80 -17.41 6.32
CA THR A 650 -3.04 -17.04 7.03
C THR A 650 -3.01 -15.64 7.66
N LYS A 651 -1.81 -15.08 7.87
CA LYS A 651 -1.58 -13.74 8.40
C LYS A 651 -1.04 -12.78 7.35
N LEU A 652 -0.93 -13.22 6.09
CA LEU A 652 -0.21 -12.51 5.02
C LEU A 652 1.22 -12.15 5.45
N GLU A 653 1.90 -13.08 6.11
CA GLU A 653 3.29 -12.91 6.55
C GLU A 653 4.24 -13.71 5.65
N PHE A 654 5.48 -13.22 5.51
CA PHE A 654 6.56 -13.92 4.85
C PHE A 654 7.91 -13.60 5.50
N THR A 655 8.83 -14.55 5.44
CA THR A 655 10.25 -14.35 5.77
C THR A 655 10.94 -13.64 4.62
N ALA A 656 11.80 -12.67 4.91
CA ALA A 656 12.59 -11.96 3.93
C ALA A 656 14.08 -11.93 4.32
N VAL A 657 14.95 -11.82 3.31
CA VAL A 657 16.39 -11.53 3.45
C VAL A 657 16.74 -10.40 2.51
N GLY A 658 17.33 -9.31 3.03
CA GLY A 658 17.70 -8.15 2.21
C GLY A 658 19.11 -8.28 1.62
N GLY A 659 19.26 -7.92 0.35
CA GLY A 659 20.54 -7.84 -0.35
C GLY A 659 21.06 -9.15 -0.94
N PRO A 660 22.26 -9.12 -1.55
CA PRO A 660 22.84 -10.26 -2.24
C PRO A 660 23.20 -11.41 -1.31
N THR A 661 23.27 -12.63 -1.84
CA THR A 661 23.68 -13.80 -1.04
C THR A 661 25.09 -13.67 -0.49
N TRP A 662 25.30 -14.15 0.73
CA TRP A 662 26.58 -14.16 1.44
C TRP A 662 26.84 -15.50 2.17
N ASP A 663 26.06 -16.54 1.88
CA ASP A 663 26.13 -17.82 2.60
C ASP A 663 27.45 -18.56 2.34
N GLN A 664 27.89 -18.60 1.08
CA GLN A 664 29.09 -19.31 0.60
C GLN A 664 30.07 -18.40 -0.14
N VAL A 665 29.73 -17.11 -0.22
CA VAL A 665 30.43 -16.06 -0.95
C VAL A 665 30.57 -14.84 -0.03
N PRO A 666 31.58 -13.98 -0.21
CA PRO A 666 31.76 -12.82 0.66
C PRO A 666 30.53 -11.89 0.62
N PRO A 667 30.15 -11.25 1.74
CA PRO A 667 29.07 -10.27 1.73
C PRO A 667 29.39 -9.12 0.76
N PHE A 668 28.35 -8.61 0.11
CA PHE A 668 28.51 -7.48 -0.80
C PHE A 668 28.76 -6.20 0.02
N GLN A 669 29.72 -5.38 -0.43
CA GLN A 669 30.02 -4.09 0.18
C GLN A 669 30.33 -3.05 -0.90
N TRP A 670 29.57 -1.95 -0.94
CA TRP A 670 29.68 -0.91 -1.97
C TRP A 670 31.10 -0.35 -2.07
N SER A 671 31.67 0.07 -0.95
CA SER A 671 32.99 0.71 -0.85
C SER A 671 34.15 -0.15 -1.36
N THR A 672 34.01 -1.48 -1.37
CA THR A 672 35.04 -2.42 -1.84
C THR A 672 34.69 -3.13 -3.15
N SER A 673 33.49 -2.92 -3.69
CA SER A 673 32.98 -3.64 -4.87
C SER A 673 33.67 -3.25 -6.17
N GLY A 674 34.20 -2.02 -6.26
CA GLY A 674 34.69 -1.44 -7.51
C GLY A 674 33.59 -0.94 -8.47
N LEU A 675 32.31 -1.11 -8.10
CA LEU A 675 31.16 -0.60 -8.83
C LEU A 675 31.05 0.92 -8.69
N LYS A 676 30.48 1.59 -9.70
CA LYS A 676 30.35 3.06 -9.77
C LYS A 676 28.90 3.55 -9.71
N ASP A 677 27.97 2.64 -9.49
CA ASP A 677 26.54 2.91 -9.47
C ASP A 677 26.16 3.87 -8.33
N ARG A 678 25.13 4.69 -8.56
CA ARG A 678 24.55 5.53 -7.50
C ARG A 678 23.74 4.65 -6.53
N HIS A 679 23.95 4.85 -5.24
CA HIS A 679 23.37 4.02 -4.18
C HIS A 679 23.01 4.84 -2.93
N ALA A 680 22.54 6.08 -3.11
CA ALA A 680 22.13 6.93 -2.01
C ALA A 680 21.06 6.24 -1.14
N GLY A 681 21.21 6.34 0.17
CA GLY A 681 20.30 5.74 1.16
C GLY A 681 20.51 4.24 1.41
N GLN A 682 21.37 3.57 0.65
CA GLN A 682 21.67 2.15 0.87
C GLN A 682 22.76 1.96 1.95
N PRO A 683 22.72 0.87 2.74
CA PRO A 683 23.83 0.42 3.57
C PRO A 683 25.07 0.13 2.73
N ASP A 684 26.26 0.40 3.27
CA ASP A 684 27.52 0.05 2.59
C ASP A 684 27.72 -1.48 2.54
N LEU A 685 27.59 -2.16 3.69
CA LEU A 685 27.71 -3.61 3.83
C LEU A 685 26.33 -4.28 3.86
N TRP A 686 26.15 -5.29 3.00
CA TRP A 686 24.93 -6.09 2.88
C TRP A 686 25.15 -7.48 3.46
N GLN A 687 24.89 -7.61 4.76
CA GLN A 687 25.03 -8.86 5.51
C GLN A 687 23.83 -9.10 6.44
N PHE A 688 22.62 -8.95 5.90
CA PHE A 688 21.39 -9.14 6.64
C PHE A 688 21.02 -10.63 6.78
N THR A 689 20.42 -10.99 7.90
CA THR A 689 19.92 -12.35 8.19
C THR A 689 18.41 -12.45 7.91
N PRO A 690 17.87 -13.66 7.71
CA PRO A 690 16.43 -13.86 7.56
C PRO A 690 15.63 -13.30 8.74
N PHE A 691 14.49 -12.69 8.45
CA PHE A 691 13.54 -12.21 9.46
C PHE A 691 12.10 -12.31 8.92
N THR A 692 11.12 -12.42 9.83
CA THR A 692 9.70 -12.30 9.50
C THR A 692 9.20 -10.98 10.08
N HIS A 693 8.63 -10.14 9.22
CA HIS A 693 7.94 -8.94 9.70
C HIS A 693 6.52 -9.30 10.13
N HIS A 694 6.17 -8.95 11.37
CA HIS A 694 4.82 -9.10 11.89
C HIS A 694 4.09 -7.76 11.77
N TRP A 695 3.10 -7.71 10.89
CA TRP A 695 2.29 -6.51 10.65
C TRP A 695 1.57 -6.07 11.93
N ARG A 696 1.33 -4.76 12.08
CA ARG A 696 0.63 -4.19 13.24
C ARG A 696 -0.86 -4.56 13.22
N SER A 697 -1.20 -5.80 13.56
CA SER A 697 -2.58 -6.26 13.67
C SER A 697 -3.28 -5.63 14.88
N GLY A 698 -4.50 -5.14 14.68
CA GLY A 698 -5.43 -4.74 15.76
C GLY A 698 -5.41 -3.28 16.24
N LYS A 699 -4.44 -2.43 15.85
CA LYS A 699 -4.52 -0.98 16.16
C LYS A 699 -5.25 -0.15 15.10
N TYR A 700 -5.34 -0.68 13.88
CA TYR A 700 -5.83 0.03 12.70
C TYR A 700 -6.99 -0.69 11.99
N ASP A 701 -7.24 -1.97 12.31
CA ASP A 701 -8.34 -2.73 11.70
C ASP A 701 -9.72 -2.43 12.37
N ASP A 702 -9.72 -1.77 13.54
CA ASP A 702 -10.90 -1.39 14.32
C ASP A 702 -11.47 0.00 13.95
N TYR A 703 -10.96 0.64 12.88
CA TYR A 703 -11.34 1.99 12.44
C TYR A 703 -12.22 1.99 11.20
#